data_AF-A0A497GT83-F1
#
_entry.id   AF-A0A497GT83-F1
#
_cell.length_a   1.000
_cell.length_b   1.000
_cell.length_c   1.000
_cell.angle_alpha   90.00
_cell.angle_beta   90.00
_cell.angle_gamma   90.00
#
_symmetry.space_group_name_H-M   'P 1'
#
loop_
_entity.id
_entity.type
_entity.pdbx_description
1 polymer ?
#
loop_
_entity_poly.entity_id
_entity_poly.type
_entity_poly.pdbx_seq_one_letter_code
_entity_poly.pdbx_strand_id
1 'polypeptide(L)'
;MMNMGNRMRKIVKDVLTYRNAMIAFLILMLIALSIPTPHVYKVCSKEYQKKYKELRFTVLTPEYDPIRVRIGDLLHEWGKDIGIAITNKPVDFSTLCDLVFDQLDFDMYIIGWGMCIMPWYYERYCSWQHYPGGWNAEGFENTTFDRLYNESLVTIDRVKRRKLIWKMQEILAEELPIVGLYMRDMVEAVRAETVGWISGVWGIDWFRSALRVHFVDKPEGGELRVPLMDDMRKENIIDFGGTDWDWYPLCLIYETLFIFNESYEPIPWLVKRWEVSPDGKVWTFEIHHNITWHDGKPMTAEDVKFTIEYIIENKAPWWYPNVKDIEKVEVVDKYTIRMYLKKVNVWFLRLLAEVPIVPKHLWENVPWNTTKPPMVGSGPFIWVRRVPGEYVELKKNPNYWRKGYPKVDRIIFPIITNPSAMLMALEKGEIHYMTWYVPPAAIRKVAANPDLRLFSTPAPTFYYLGFNLKRYPLSEKVVRRAIAMIIDHDKIVKELLMGWARPALWFCAPTYKYWWNPNASLPPHNVTLAAKLLDDAGFVDYDGDGVREVPLEYKPGLSVTLARTTIAPGETLEVTVKLLTEKGEPIANETVTVTIYDPLGRVLHEETGATSADGSYVVSYAVPEVAPEGSYTVKAKALGEEVAETFRVEKPRPFWEVYGGYVIGIIGIIIAIVAIAFARMRR
;
A
#
# COMPACT_ATOMS: atom_id res chain seq x y z
N MET A 1 -39.26 -80.32 73.53
CA MET A 1 -38.18 -79.31 73.42
C MET A 1 -38.03 -78.85 71.97
N MET A 2 -39.13 -78.30 71.43
CA MET A 2 -39.18 -77.49 70.23
C MET A 2 -38.86 -76.04 70.65
N ASN A 3 -37.59 -75.66 70.63
CA ASN A 3 -37.16 -74.26 70.43
C ASN A 3 -35.63 -74.10 70.22
N MET A 4 -34.95 -75.14 69.72
CA MET A 4 -33.53 -75.08 69.33
C MET A 4 -33.31 -75.20 67.81
N GLY A 5 -34.30 -75.72 67.07
CA GLY A 5 -34.25 -75.85 65.61
C GLY A 5 -34.55 -74.57 64.81
N ASN A 6 -35.22 -73.59 65.41
CA ASN A 6 -35.57 -72.31 64.76
C ASN A 6 -34.57 -71.17 65.04
N ARG A 7 -33.63 -71.34 65.99
CA ARG A 7 -32.52 -70.40 66.22
C ARG A 7 -31.25 -70.74 65.43
N MET A 8 -31.02 -72.01 65.07
CA MET A 8 -29.93 -72.40 64.16
C MET A 8 -30.24 -72.18 62.66
N ARG A 9 -31.51 -72.13 62.25
CA ARG A 9 -31.90 -71.76 60.87
C ARG A 9 -31.86 -70.25 60.58
N LYS A 10 -31.72 -69.39 61.58
CA LYS A 10 -31.54 -67.94 61.39
C LYS A 10 -30.05 -67.56 61.32
N ILE A 11 -29.19 -68.26 62.08
CA ILE A 11 -27.73 -68.03 62.06
C ILE A 11 -27.07 -68.64 60.80
N VAL A 12 -27.62 -69.70 60.22
CA VAL A 12 -27.15 -70.23 58.91
C VAL A 12 -27.72 -69.46 57.71
N LYS A 13 -28.80 -68.67 57.89
CA LYS A 13 -29.35 -67.82 56.82
C LYS A 13 -28.75 -66.41 56.78
N ASP A 14 -28.10 -65.96 57.85
CA ASP A 14 -27.39 -64.67 57.90
C ASP A 14 -25.86 -64.79 57.69
N VAL A 15 -25.30 -66.01 57.72
CA VAL A 15 -23.87 -66.28 57.37
C VAL A 15 -23.69 -66.62 55.88
N LEU A 16 -24.77 -66.77 55.12
CA LEU A 16 -24.75 -66.97 53.66
C LEU A 16 -25.11 -65.71 52.84
N THR A 17 -25.39 -64.59 53.50
CA THR A 17 -25.69 -63.29 52.85
C THR A 17 -24.47 -62.36 52.78
N TYR A 18 -23.30 -62.84 53.21
CA TYR A 18 -22.00 -62.12 53.15
C TYR A 18 -20.96 -62.80 52.23
N ARG A 19 -21.40 -63.58 51.24
CA ARG A 19 -20.53 -64.05 50.12
C ARG A 19 -20.81 -63.37 48.78
N ASN A 20 -21.94 -62.67 48.61
CA ASN A 20 -22.27 -62.04 47.32
C ASN A 20 -21.88 -60.57 47.20
N ALA A 21 -21.60 -59.85 48.30
CA ALA A 21 -21.12 -58.47 48.22
C ALA A 21 -19.62 -58.37 47.88
N MET A 22 -18.78 -59.25 48.42
CA MET A 22 -17.36 -59.31 48.05
C MET A 22 -17.12 -59.92 46.66
N ILE A 23 -17.96 -60.88 46.24
CA ILE A 23 -17.86 -61.46 44.89
C ILE A 23 -18.41 -60.46 43.84
N ALA A 24 -19.43 -59.66 44.14
CA ALA A 24 -19.86 -58.57 43.26
C ALA A 24 -18.81 -57.46 43.15
N PHE A 25 -18.09 -57.14 44.24
CA PHE A 25 -17.01 -56.14 44.24
C PHE A 25 -15.77 -56.62 43.48
N LEU A 26 -15.41 -57.90 43.58
CA LEU A 26 -14.32 -58.52 42.80
C LEU A 26 -14.68 -58.75 41.34
N ILE A 27 -15.94 -59.06 41.00
CA ILE A 27 -16.41 -59.21 39.61
C ILE A 27 -16.52 -57.84 38.93
N LEU A 28 -16.91 -56.76 39.64
CA LEU A 28 -16.86 -55.40 39.10
C LEU A 28 -15.40 -54.91 38.88
N MET A 29 -14.45 -55.30 39.74
CA MET A 29 -13.03 -55.02 39.52
C MET A 29 -12.40 -55.84 38.38
N LEU A 30 -12.84 -57.07 38.14
CA LEU A 30 -12.32 -57.94 37.07
C LEU A 30 -12.96 -57.64 35.70
N ILE A 31 -14.21 -57.19 35.64
CA ILE A 31 -14.83 -56.64 34.41
C ILE A 31 -14.18 -55.31 34.02
N ALA A 32 -13.63 -54.55 34.98
CA ALA A 32 -12.87 -53.33 34.71
C ALA A 32 -11.42 -53.58 34.22
N LEU A 33 -10.91 -54.81 34.27
CA LEU A 33 -9.49 -55.12 33.97
C LEU A 33 -9.28 -56.12 32.81
N SER A 34 -10.32 -56.54 32.07
CA SER A 34 -10.14 -57.55 31.01
C SER A 34 -11.13 -57.49 29.84
N ILE A 35 -11.03 -56.46 28.98
CA ILE A 35 -11.49 -56.55 27.59
C ILE A 35 -10.35 -56.10 26.64
N PRO A 36 -9.94 -56.92 25.66
CA PRO A 36 -8.97 -56.53 24.63
C PRO A 36 -9.60 -55.64 23.55
N THR A 37 -8.78 -54.71 23.04
CA THR A 37 -8.96 -53.81 21.89
C THR A 37 -9.58 -54.50 20.64
N PRO A 38 -10.34 -53.80 19.77
CA PRO A 38 -9.77 -52.68 19.01
C PRO A 38 -10.72 -51.55 18.53
N HIS A 39 -10.06 -50.47 18.08
CA HIS A 39 -10.54 -49.33 17.27
C HIS A 39 -11.04 -48.06 17.97
N VAL A 40 -10.09 -47.10 17.97
CA VAL A 40 -10.28 -45.67 17.72
C VAL A 40 -11.21 -44.94 18.70
N TYR A 41 -10.65 -44.55 19.84
CA TYR A 41 -10.51 -43.12 20.12
C TYR A 41 -9.13 -42.94 20.74
N LYS A 42 -8.20 -42.42 19.92
CA LYS A 42 -7.11 -41.60 20.45
C LYS A 42 -7.86 -40.48 21.16
N VAL A 43 -8.04 -40.56 22.48
CA VAL A 43 -8.30 -39.35 23.25
C VAL A 43 -7.02 -38.57 23.01
N CYS A 44 -7.06 -37.70 22.01
CA CYS A 44 -6.12 -36.60 21.91
C CYS A 44 -6.00 -36.12 23.34
N SER A 45 -4.79 -36.18 23.88
CA SER A 45 -4.35 -35.05 24.68
C SER A 45 -4.95 -33.85 23.95
N LYS A 46 -5.88 -33.14 24.59
CA LYS A 46 -5.97 -31.71 24.35
C LYS A 46 -4.65 -31.15 24.86
N GLU A 47 -3.55 -31.51 24.18
CA GLU A 47 -2.49 -30.59 23.87
C GLU A 47 -3.25 -29.33 23.51
N TYR A 48 -2.96 -28.35 24.32
CA TYR A 48 -3.28 -26.99 24.07
C TYR A 48 -2.73 -26.69 22.68
N GLN A 49 -3.51 -26.99 21.64
CA GLN A 49 -3.32 -26.48 20.29
C GLN A 49 -3.44 -24.99 20.50
N LYS A 50 -2.30 -24.34 20.75
CA LYS A 50 -2.16 -22.95 20.38
C LYS A 50 -2.67 -22.90 18.95
N LYS A 51 -3.83 -22.27 18.75
CA LYS A 51 -4.37 -21.98 17.42
C LYS A 51 -3.50 -20.90 16.83
N TYR A 52 -2.25 -21.25 16.57
CA TYR A 52 -1.41 -20.42 15.76
C TYR A 52 -2.04 -20.38 14.36
N LYS A 53 -2.06 -19.19 13.77
CA LYS A 53 -2.36 -19.08 12.34
C LYS A 53 -1.05 -19.32 11.61
N GLU A 54 -1.07 -20.13 10.56
CA GLU A 54 0.04 -20.22 9.61
C GLU A 54 0.37 -18.82 9.07
N LEU A 55 1.65 -18.51 8.90
CA LEU A 55 2.14 -17.30 8.24
C LEU A 55 1.89 -17.44 6.73
N ARG A 56 0.65 -17.12 6.35
CA ARG A 56 0.09 -17.35 5.03
C ARG A 56 -0.47 -16.08 4.43
N PHE A 57 -0.24 -15.91 3.13
CA PHE A 57 -0.73 -14.76 2.36
C PHE A 57 -1.23 -15.17 0.97
N THR A 58 -2.16 -14.40 0.43
CA THR A 58 -2.55 -14.44 -0.99
C THR A 58 -1.92 -13.28 -1.75
N VAL A 59 -1.27 -13.56 -2.88
CA VAL A 59 -0.83 -12.52 -3.82
C VAL A 59 -1.77 -12.48 -5.03
N LEU A 60 -2.41 -11.33 -5.25
CA LEU A 60 -3.23 -11.07 -6.42
C LEU A 60 -2.34 -10.72 -7.61
N THR A 61 -2.53 -11.39 -8.75
CA THR A 61 -1.81 -11.10 -9.99
C THR A 61 -2.79 -10.88 -11.15
N PRO A 62 -2.52 -9.94 -12.07
CA PRO A 62 -3.40 -9.73 -13.21
C PRO A 62 -3.20 -10.84 -14.24
N GLU A 63 -4.24 -11.62 -14.51
CA GLU A 63 -4.17 -12.85 -15.32
C GLU A 63 -3.72 -12.62 -16.78
N TYR A 64 -3.94 -11.41 -17.31
CA TYR A 64 -3.53 -11.05 -18.67
C TYR A 64 -2.00 -10.91 -18.84
N ASP A 65 -1.23 -10.76 -17.76
CA ASP A 65 0.23 -10.60 -17.80
C ASP A 65 0.92 -11.88 -17.26
N PRO A 66 1.32 -12.82 -18.14
CA PRO A 66 1.89 -14.10 -17.73
C PRO A 66 3.21 -13.96 -16.97
N ILE A 67 3.94 -12.84 -17.15
CA ILE A 67 5.18 -12.57 -16.40
C ILE A 67 4.84 -12.32 -14.93
N ARG A 68 3.81 -11.52 -14.65
CA ARG A 68 3.40 -11.20 -13.28
C ARG A 68 2.78 -12.42 -12.59
N VAL A 69 2.00 -13.22 -13.32
CA VAL A 69 1.49 -14.50 -12.82
C VAL A 69 2.65 -15.42 -12.43
N ARG A 70 3.67 -15.56 -13.30
CA ARG A 70 4.84 -16.40 -13.00
C ARG A 70 5.65 -15.88 -11.80
N ILE A 71 5.73 -14.57 -11.59
CA ILE A 71 6.34 -14.01 -10.38
C ILE A 71 5.54 -14.39 -9.13
N GLY A 72 4.20 -14.40 -9.20
CA GLY A 72 3.37 -14.92 -8.12
C GLY A 72 3.68 -16.38 -7.77
N ASP A 73 3.92 -17.23 -8.78
CA ASP A 73 4.35 -18.61 -8.57
C ASP A 73 5.75 -18.70 -7.96
N LEU A 74 6.68 -17.84 -8.42
CA LEU A 74 8.02 -17.75 -7.83
C LEU A 74 7.97 -17.30 -6.36
N LEU A 75 7.08 -16.37 -6.00
CA LEU A 75 6.86 -16.00 -4.59
C LEU A 75 6.34 -17.19 -3.77
N HIS A 76 5.47 -18.02 -4.33
CA HIS A 76 5.05 -19.28 -3.70
C HIS A 76 6.22 -20.25 -3.51
N GLU A 77 7.10 -20.39 -4.52
CA GLU A 77 8.31 -21.23 -4.44
C GLU A 77 9.29 -20.69 -3.37
N TRP A 78 9.68 -19.42 -3.47
CA TRP A 78 10.64 -18.77 -2.57
C TRP A 78 10.12 -18.61 -1.14
N GLY A 79 8.81 -18.44 -0.94
CA GLY A 79 8.21 -18.33 0.39
C GLY A 79 8.45 -19.59 1.23
N LYS A 80 8.42 -20.77 0.59
CA LYS A 80 8.66 -22.06 1.28
C LYS A 80 10.05 -22.14 1.90
N ASP A 81 11.06 -21.58 1.23
CA ASP A 81 12.45 -21.62 1.72
C ASP A 81 12.63 -20.88 3.06
N ILE A 82 11.70 -19.99 3.40
CA ILE A 82 11.68 -19.24 4.66
C ILE A 82 10.42 -19.52 5.49
N GLY A 83 9.65 -20.56 5.18
CA GLY A 83 8.45 -20.94 5.93
C GLY A 83 7.29 -19.93 5.86
N ILE A 84 7.11 -19.21 4.75
CA ILE A 84 5.92 -18.40 4.46
C ILE A 84 5.08 -19.08 3.39
N ALA A 85 3.81 -19.36 3.68
CA ALA A 85 2.87 -19.95 2.72
C ALA A 85 2.23 -18.86 1.84
N ILE A 86 2.82 -18.56 0.68
CA ILE A 86 2.27 -17.59 -0.28
C ILE A 86 1.43 -18.32 -1.34
N THR A 87 0.19 -17.89 -1.59
CA THR A 87 -0.67 -18.45 -2.65
C THR A 87 -0.87 -17.43 -3.76
N ASN A 88 -0.49 -17.77 -5.00
CA ASN A 88 -0.77 -16.95 -6.16
C ASN A 88 -2.24 -17.07 -6.58
N LYS A 89 -2.93 -15.95 -6.75
CA LYS A 89 -4.31 -15.87 -7.21
C LYS A 89 -4.41 -14.92 -8.42
N PRO A 90 -4.28 -15.45 -9.64
CA PRO A 90 -4.57 -14.69 -10.86
C PRO A 90 -6.04 -14.24 -10.89
N VAL A 91 -6.28 -12.99 -11.27
CA VAL A 91 -7.61 -12.39 -11.42
C VAL A 91 -7.62 -11.42 -12.61
N ASP A 92 -8.81 -11.11 -13.15
CA ASP A 92 -8.97 -10.03 -14.12
C ASP A 92 -8.49 -8.67 -13.55
N PHE A 93 -8.02 -7.76 -14.41
CA PHE A 93 -7.51 -6.47 -14.00
C PHE A 93 -8.54 -5.61 -13.28
N SER A 94 -9.79 -5.62 -13.73
CA SER A 94 -10.86 -4.84 -13.08
C SER A 94 -11.10 -5.35 -11.66
N THR A 95 -11.16 -6.67 -11.49
CA THR A 95 -11.31 -7.31 -10.16
C THR A 95 -10.11 -7.02 -9.25
N LEU A 96 -8.89 -7.03 -9.79
CA LEU A 96 -7.70 -6.62 -9.02
C LEU A 96 -7.85 -5.18 -8.52
N CYS A 97 -8.25 -4.26 -9.41
CA CYS A 97 -8.44 -2.85 -9.04
C CYS A 97 -9.51 -2.69 -7.96
N ASP A 98 -10.66 -3.36 -8.11
CA ASP A 98 -11.76 -3.31 -7.15
C ASP A 98 -11.32 -3.83 -5.77
N LEU A 99 -10.63 -4.97 -5.70
CA LEU A 99 -10.15 -5.55 -4.45
C LEU A 99 -9.08 -4.68 -3.78
N VAL A 100 -8.12 -4.16 -4.57
CA VAL A 100 -6.93 -3.49 -4.05
C VAL A 100 -7.19 -2.02 -3.74
N PHE A 101 -7.80 -1.26 -4.65
CA PHE A 101 -7.92 0.20 -4.52
C PHE A 101 -9.27 0.64 -3.97
N ASP A 102 -10.36 -0.09 -4.26
CA ASP A 102 -11.69 0.31 -3.81
C ASP A 102 -12.10 -0.38 -2.50
N GLN A 103 -11.88 -1.70 -2.38
CA GLN A 103 -12.29 -2.47 -1.21
C GLN A 103 -11.20 -2.60 -0.15
N LEU A 104 -9.93 -2.40 -0.51
CA LEU A 104 -8.76 -2.59 0.35
C LEU A 104 -8.68 -4.02 0.96
N ASP A 105 -9.28 -5.01 0.29
CA ASP A 105 -9.35 -6.41 0.72
C ASP A 105 -8.35 -7.28 -0.04
N PHE A 106 -7.11 -7.25 0.41
CA PHE A 106 -6.01 -8.04 -0.15
C PHE A 106 -4.93 -8.25 0.93
N ASP A 107 -4.08 -9.27 0.74
CA ASP A 107 -2.83 -9.39 1.51
C ASP A 107 -1.70 -8.72 0.72
N MET A 108 -1.44 -9.22 -0.50
CA MET A 108 -0.45 -8.69 -1.42
C MET A 108 -0.99 -8.61 -2.84
N TYR A 109 -0.38 -7.76 -3.67
CA TYR A 109 -0.74 -7.67 -5.09
C TYR A 109 0.45 -7.31 -5.96
N ILE A 110 0.46 -7.75 -7.22
CA ILE A 110 1.45 -7.33 -8.23
C ILE A 110 0.77 -6.47 -9.28
N ILE A 111 1.34 -5.29 -9.53
CA ILE A 111 0.92 -4.41 -10.61
C ILE A 111 2.14 -3.76 -11.25
N GLY A 112 1.95 -3.14 -12.42
CA GLY A 112 2.91 -2.21 -12.98
C GLY A 112 2.25 -0.86 -13.18
N TRP A 113 2.84 0.16 -12.57
CA TRP A 113 2.46 1.55 -12.80
C TRP A 113 3.64 2.29 -13.42
N GLY A 114 3.37 3.43 -14.07
CA GLY A 114 4.40 4.40 -14.43
C GLY A 114 4.98 5.10 -13.19
N MET A 115 5.47 4.36 -12.20
CA MET A 115 6.19 4.95 -11.07
C MET A 115 7.60 5.29 -11.49
N CYS A 116 8.02 6.49 -11.06
CA CYS A 116 9.39 6.95 -10.81
C CYS A 116 9.70 8.29 -11.47
N ILE A 117 8.73 8.90 -12.14
CA ILE A 117 9.04 10.09 -12.94
C ILE A 117 9.44 11.26 -12.07
N MET A 118 8.76 11.57 -10.97
CA MET A 118 9.12 12.76 -10.18
C MET A 118 8.53 12.78 -8.76
N PRO A 119 9.01 13.69 -7.90
CA PRO A 119 8.63 13.74 -6.48
C PRO A 119 7.17 14.09 -6.12
N TRP A 120 6.32 14.60 -7.01
CA TRP A 120 4.87 14.68 -6.69
C TRP A 120 4.25 13.30 -6.57
N TYR A 121 4.82 12.30 -7.22
CA TYR A 121 4.26 10.97 -7.18
C TYR A 121 4.44 10.31 -5.82
N TYR A 122 5.30 10.86 -4.96
CA TYR A 122 5.33 10.50 -3.53
C TYR A 122 4.03 10.82 -2.80
N GLU A 123 3.13 11.63 -3.37
CA GLU A 123 1.79 11.86 -2.81
C GLU A 123 1.04 10.57 -2.58
N ARG A 124 1.22 9.55 -3.43
CA ARG A 124 0.54 8.26 -3.26
C ARG A 124 0.84 7.60 -1.92
N TYR A 125 1.96 7.93 -1.28
CA TYR A 125 2.37 7.40 0.02
C TYR A 125 2.00 8.34 1.15
N CYS A 126 1.31 9.44 0.87
CA CYS A 126 0.81 10.28 1.93
C CYS A 126 -0.39 9.63 2.61
N SER A 127 -0.49 9.77 3.93
CA SER A 127 -1.55 9.13 4.72
C SER A 127 -2.96 9.51 4.25
N TRP A 128 -3.16 10.75 3.80
CA TRP A 128 -4.45 11.22 3.27
C TRP A 128 -4.86 10.59 1.94
N GLN A 129 -4.00 9.81 1.29
CA GLN A 129 -4.34 9.03 0.10
C GLN A 129 -4.87 7.63 0.44
N HIS A 130 -4.99 7.27 1.73
CA HIS A 130 -5.54 5.98 2.17
C HIS A 130 -7.05 6.08 2.40
N TYR A 131 -7.82 5.79 1.35
CA TYR A 131 -9.27 5.66 1.37
C TYR A 131 -9.71 4.85 0.12
N PRO A 132 -10.94 4.29 0.09
CA PRO A 132 -11.50 3.65 -1.11
C PRO A 132 -11.40 4.54 -2.37
N GLY A 133 -10.68 4.09 -3.39
CA GLY A 133 -10.37 4.82 -4.62
C GLY A 133 -9.13 5.72 -4.55
N GLY A 134 -8.49 5.80 -3.38
CA GLY A 134 -7.23 6.53 -3.16
C GLY A 134 -6.00 5.78 -3.66
N TRP A 135 -4.88 6.48 -3.80
CA TRP A 135 -3.64 5.88 -4.36
C TRP A 135 -2.81 5.09 -3.34
N ASN A 136 -3.04 5.27 -2.03
CA ASN A 136 -2.34 4.57 -0.95
C ASN A 136 -3.09 3.30 -0.54
N ALA A 137 -3.23 2.36 -1.49
CA ALA A 137 -3.85 1.07 -1.22
C ALA A 137 -3.10 0.31 -0.12
N GLU A 138 -1.78 0.47 -0.04
CA GLU A 138 -0.94 -0.17 0.96
C GLU A 138 -1.30 0.21 2.40
N GLY A 139 -1.93 1.36 2.63
CA GLY A 139 -2.21 1.87 3.97
C GLY A 139 -0.97 2.34 4.71
N PHE A 140 0.03 2.82 3.96
CA PHE A 140 1.25 3.37 4.52
C PHE A 140 0.97 4.70 5.24
N GLU A 141 1.36 4.80 6.50
CA GLU A 141 1.16 5.99 7.32
C GLU A 141 2.47 6.35 8.02
N ASN A 142 2.97 7.55 7.74
CA ASN A 142 4.17 8.06 8.39
C ASN A 142 4.12 9.59 8.45
N THR A 143 3.92 10.13 9.66
CA THR A 143 3.78 11.57 9.88
C THR A 143 5.03 12.37 9.47
N THR A 144 6.21 11.76 9.55
CA THR A 144 7.46 12.37 9.06
C THR A 144 7.46 12.44 7.55
N PHE A 145 7.05 11.37 6.86
CA PHE A 145 6.92 11.35 5.41
C PHE A 145 5.93 12.42 4.92
N ASP A 146 4.74 12.48 5.51
CA ASP A 146 3.69 13.46 5.19
C ASP A 146 4.20 14.91 5.33
N ARG A 147 4.92 15.19 6.42
CA ARG A 147 5.53 16.50 6.66
C ARG A 147 6.60 16.81 5.62
N LEU A 148 7.47 15.85 5.30
CA LEU A 148 8.53 16.02 4.30
C LEU A 148 7.95 16.25 2.90
N TYR A 149 6.87 15.56 2.54
CA TYR A 149 6.18 15.75 1.27
C TYR A 149 5.64 17.18 1.17
N ASN A 150 4.87 17.63 2.15
CA ASN A 150 4.33 18.99 2.20
C ASN A 150 5.43 20.06 2.19
N GLU A 151 6.51 19.88 2.96
CA GLU A 151 7.67 20.79 2.94
C GLU A 151 8.33 20.82 1.55
N SER A 152 8.42 19.67 0.86
CA SER A 152 9.02 19.56 -0.46
C SER A 152 8.24 20.35 -1.53
N LEU A 153 6.91 20.45 -1.40
CA LEU A 153 6.04 21.17 -2.34
C LEU A 153 6.24 22.69 -2.34
N VAL A 154 6.78 23.24 -1.24
CA VAL A 154 7.00 24.68 -1.06
C VAL A 154 8.48 25.07 -0.97
N THR A 155 9.40 24.09 -0.97
CA THR A 155 10.84 24.35 -0.91
C THR A 155 11.41 24.69 -2.28
N ILE A 156 11.61 25.98 -2.54
CA ILE A 156 12.14 26.52 -3.80
C ILE A 156 13.60 26.09 -4.03
N ASP A 157 14.42 26.13 -2.98
CA ASP A 157 15.83 25.70 -3.05
C ASP A 157 15.90 24.22 -3.46
N ARG A 158 16.42 23.97 -4.67
CA ARG A 158 16.47 22.61 -5.24
C ARG A 158 17.36 21.67 -4.42
N VAL A 159 18.44 22.15 -3.84
CA VAL A 159 19.38 21.34 -3.05
C VAL A 159 18.73 20.93 -1.73
N LYS A 160 18.07 21.87 -1.04
CA LYS A 160 17.29 21.58 0.17
C LYS A 160 16.14 20.63 -0.15
N ARG A 161 15.38 20.89 -1.21
CA ARG A 161 14.26 20.04 -1.64
C ARG A 161 14.71 18.61 -1.97
N ARG A 162 15.84 18.45 -2.67
CA ARG A 162 16.43 17.13 -2.94
C ARG A 162 16.70 16.36 -1.65
N LYS A 163 17.23 16.99 -0.60
CA LYS A 163 17.47 16.34 0.69
C LYS A 163 16.17 15.83 1.32
N LEU A 164 15.08 16.60 1.25
CA LEU A 164 13.76 16.16 1.73
C LEU A 164 13.27 14.92 0.97
N ILE A 165 13.41 14.94 -0.35
CA ILE A 165 13.00 13.84 -1.23
C ILE A 165 13.86 12.58 -1.03
N TRP A 166 15.16 12.74 -0.82
CA TRP A 166 16.04 11.62 -0.48
C TRP A 166 15.66 11.02 0.86
N LYS A 167 15.25 11.84 1.84
CA LYS A 167 14.77 11.33 3.12
C LYS A 167 13.44 10.58 2.99
N MET A 168 12.53 11.04 2.14
CA MET A 168 11.32 10.30 1.80
C MET A 168 11.64 8.94 1.18
N GLN A 169 12.61 8.86 0.27
CA GLN A 169 13.07 7.58 -0.31
C GLN A 169 13.65 6.65 0.75
N GLU A 170 14.46 7.16 1.68
CA GLU A 170 15.01 6.38 2.79
C GLU A 170 13.91 5.79 3.67
N ILE A 171 12.88 6.58 4.01
CA ILE A 171 11.73 6.11 4.79
C ILE A 171 11.02 4.97 4.03
N LEU A 172 10.76 5.13 2.73
CA LEU A 172 10.11 4.08 1.95
C LEU A 172 10.97 2.82 1.83
N ALA A 173 12.29 2.96 1.68
CA ALA A 173 13.23 1.84 1.65
C ALA A 173 13.32 1.11 3.00
N GLU A 174 13.10 1.82 4.11
CA GLU A 174 13.08 1.24 5.44
C GLU A 174 11.73 0.58 5.79
N GLU A 175 10.63 1.25 5.45
CA GLU A 175 9.26 0.84 5.78
C GLU A 175 8.69 -0.19 4.80
N LEU A 176 9.19 -0.23 3.56
CA LEU A 176 8.83 -1.18 2.51
C LEU A 176 7.31 -1.35 2.33
N PRO A 177 6.55 -0.29 2.02
CA PRO A 177 5.14 -0.43 1.67
C PRO A 177 4.94 -1.24 0.37
N ILE A 178 5.94 -1.17 -0.53
CA ILE A 178 6.03 -1.97 -1.75
C ILE A 178 7.45 -2.48 -1.94
N VAL A 179 7.61 -3.52 -2.75
CA VAL A 179 8.90 -4.04 -3.24
C VAL A 179 8.91 -3.95 -4.76
N GLY A 180 9.82 -3.17 -5.32
CA GLY A 180 10.04 -3.17 -6.76
C GLY A 180 10.53 -4.53 -7.25
N LEU A 181 10.03 -4.99 -8.39
CA LEU A 181 10.34 -6.27 -9.02
C LEU A 181 11.21 -6.09 -10.26
N TYR A 182 10.78 -5.26 -11.21
CA TYR A 182 11.55 -4.95 -12.41
C TYR A 182 11.09 -3.65 -13.07
N MET A 183 11.97 -3.07 -13.89
CA MET A 183 11.65 -2.02 -14.86
C MET A 183 11.87 -2.60 -16.25
N ARG A 184 10.87 -2.53 -17.13
CA ARG A 184 11.04 -3.00 -18.52
C ARG A 184 11.88 -1.99 -19.29
N ASP A 185 12.75 -2.46 -20.15
CA ASP A 185 13.38 -1.57 -21.13
C ASP A 185 12.39 -1.32 -22.29
N MET A 186 12.24 -0.06 -22.71
CA MET A 186 11.71 0.25 -24.04
C MET A 186 12.78 -0.11 -25.05
N VAL A 187 12.47 -1.08 -25.92
CA VAL A 187 13.38 -1.55 -26.96
C VAL A 187 12.86 -1.07 -28.30
N GLU A 188 13.62 -0.20 -28.95
CA GLU A 188 13.26 0.40 -30.24
C GLU A 188 14.35 0.13 -31.26
N ALA A 189 14.00 0.18 -32.54
CA ALA A 189 14.92 -0.09 -33.64
C ALA A 189 14.90 1.03 -34.68
N VAL A 190 16.07 1.36 -35.20
CA VAL A 190 16.25 2.30 -36.31
C VAL A 190 17.15 1.71 -37.39
N ARG A 191 17.11 2.28 -38.59
CA ARG A 191 18.07 1.94 -39.66
C ARG A 191 19.47 2.43 -39.28
N ALA A 192 20.48 1.58 -39.44
CA ALA A 192 21.87 1.88 -39.10
C ALA A 192 22.45 3.04 -39.92
N GLU A 193 21.92 3.28 -41.12
CA GLU A 193 22.25 4.43 -41.98
C GLU A 193 21.77 5.78 -41.42
N THR A 194 20.92 5.76 -40.39
CA THR A 194 20.50 6.98 -39.67
C THR A 194 21.22 7.09 -38.32
N VAL A 195 21.68 8.30 -38.02
CA VAL A 195 22.41 8.66 -36.80
C VAL A 195 21.83 9.94 -36.20
N GLY A 196 22.17 10.28 -34.96
CA GLY A 196 21.67 11.47 -34.28
C GLY A 196 20.43 11.24 -33.39
N TRP A 197 19.99 9.99 -33.24
CA TRP A 197 18.97 9.56 -32.28
C TRP A 197 19.44 9.79 -30.84
N ILE A 198 18.56 10.36 -30.02
CA ILE A 198 18.81 10.64 -28.60
C ILE A 198 17.93 9.71 -27.76
N SER A 199 18.53 8.96 -26.85
CA SER A 199 17.80 8.21 -25.84
C SER A 199 17.21 9.14 -24.78
N GLY A 200 15.94 8.94 -24.46
CA GLY A 200 15.22 9.58 -23.36
C GLY A 200 14.77 8.56 -22.32
N VAL A 201 13.84 9.01 -21.47
CA VAL A 201 13.26 8.20 -20.39
C VAL A 201 12.19 7.23 -20.91
N TRP A 202 11.61 7.46 -22.09
CA TRP A 202 10.51 6.66 -22.64
C TRP A 202 10.83 6.00 -23.98
N GLY A 203 12.09 5.64 -24.21
CA GLY A 203 12.59 5.32 -25.55
C GLY A 203 13.42 6.46 -26.11
N ILE A 204 13.50 6.53 -27.42
CA ILE A 204 14.08 7.61 -28.19
C ILE A 204 13.29 8.89 -27.91
N ASP A 205 13.99 9.93 -27.47
CA ASP A 205 13.43 11.26 -27.30
C ASP A 205 13.08 11.83 -28.68
N TRP A 206 11.81 11.76 -29.04
CA TRP A 206 11.37 12.06 -30.40
C TRP A 206 11.71 13.50 -30.82
N PHE A 207 11.34 14.50 -30.02
CA PHE A 207 11.54 15.90 -30.38
C PHE A 207 13.02 16.23 -30.59
N ARG A 208 13.89 15.84 -29.65
CA ARG A 208 15.33 16.15 -29.75
C ARG A 208 16.02 15.31 -30.82
N SER A 209 15.54 14.09 -31.08
CA SER A 209 16.03 13.24 -32.17
C SER A 209 15.66 13.82 -33.53
N ALA A 210 14.41 14.25 -33.75
CA ALA A 210 13.95 14.81 -35.02
C ALA A 210 14.75 16.06 -35.46
N LEU A 211 15.32 16.81 -34.51
CA LEU A 211 16.24 17.90 -34.81
C LEU A 211 17.56 17.39 -35.42
N ARG A 212 18.11 16.30 -34.88
CA ARG A 212 19.49 15.86 -35.10
C ARG A 212 19.65 14.69 -36.06
N VAL A 213 18.59 13.90 -36.25
CA VAL A 213 18.65 12.69 -37.06
C VAL A 213 19.03 13.05 -38.48
N HIS A 214 20.01 12.34 -39.02
CA HIS A 214 20.51 12.49 -40.38
C HIS A 214 21.02 11.16 -40.92
N PHE A 215 21.19 11.10 -42.23
CA PHE A 215 21.79 9.95 -42.90
C PHE A 215 23.31 10.03 -42.81
N VAL A 216 23.98 8.90 -42.61
CA VAL A 216 25.44 8.82 -42.47
C VAL A 216 26.15 9.36 -43.72
N ASP A 217 25.63 9.06 -44.91
CA ASP A 217 26.14 9.51 -46.20
C ASP A 217 25.61 10.89 -46.61
N LYS A 218 24.51 11.34 -45.99
CA LYS A 218 23.87 12.64 -46.23
C LYS A 218 23.55 13.36 -44.91
N PRO A 219 24.53 14.07 -44.31
CA PRO A 219 24.36 14.75 -43.03
C PRO A 219 23.36 15.91 -43.03
N GLU A 220 23.02 16.46 -44.21
CA GLU A 220 22.00 17.49 -44.39
C GLU A 220 21.06 17.12 -45.55
N GLY A 221 19.77 17.27 -45.29
CA GLY A 221 18.67 16.98 -46.20
C GLY A 221 18.20 15.53 -46.18
N GLY A 222 17.33 15.19 -47.14
CA GLY A 222 16.72 13.85 -47.24
C GLY A 222 15.34 13.75 -46.59
N GLU A 223 14.75 12.56 -46.70
CA GLU A 223 13.39 12.27 -46.23
C GLU A 223 13.45 11.20 -45.13
N LEU A 224 13.09 11.58 -43.91
CA LEU A 224 12.96 10.64 -42.80
C LEU A 224 11.54 10.04 -42.80
N ARG A 225 11.42 8.76 -42.47
CA ARG A 225 10.14 8.04 -42.44
C ARG A 225 9.95 7.39 -41.09
N VAL A 226 8.96 7.87 -40.34
CA VAL A 226 8.71 7.51 -38.94
C VAL A 226 7.24 7.16 -38.78
N PRO A 227 6.86 5.89 -38.77
CA PRO A 227 5.46 5.50 -38.81
C PRO A 227 4.71 5.88 -37.54
N LEU A 228 3.39 6.08 -37.67
CA LEU A 228 2.47 6.17 -36.54
C LEU A 228 1.69 4.86 -36.44
N MET A 229 1.47 4.39 -35.21
CA MET A 229 0.70 3.17 -34.93
C MET A 229 -0.82 3.38 -35.00
N ASP A 230 -1.27 4.63 -35.04
CA ASP A 230 -2.65 5.02 -35.29
C ASP A 230 -2.63 6.35 -36.05
N ASP A 231 -3.71 6.65 -36.76
CA ASP A 231 -3.86 7.95 -37.39
C ASP A 231 -4.21 9.02 -36.35
N MET A 232 -3.88 10.29 -36.65
CA MET A 232 -4.22 11.40 -35.77
C MET A 232 -5.73 11.51 -35.60
N ARG A 233 -6.20 11.64 -34.36
CA ARG A 233 -7.61 11.89 -34.08
C ARG A 233 -7.97 13.34 -34.33
N LYS A 234 -7.06 14.28 -34.04
CA LYS A 234 -7.27 15.73 -34.24
C LYS A 234 -6.00 16.43 -34.73
N GLU A 235 -6.15 17.35 -35.68
CA GLU A 235 -5.08 18.23 -36.17
C GLU A 235 -4.99 19.50 -35.30
N ASN A 236 -5.16 19.38 -33.99
CA ASN A 236 -5.25 20.50 -33.05
C ASN A 236 -4.32 20.27 -31.87
N ILE A 237 -3.42 21.22 -31.61
CA ILE A 237 -2.47 21.12 -30.49
C ILE A 237 -3.06 21.52 -29.13
N ILE A 238 -4.09 22.37 -29.08
CA ILE A 238 -4.76 22.79 -27.84
C ILE A 238 -5.76 21.73 -27.36
N ASP A 239 -6.45 21.07 -28.29
CA ASP A 239 -7.37 19.96 -28.05
C ASP A 239 -6.92 18.74 -28.85
N PHE A 240 -5.72 18.24 -28.57
CA PHE A 240 -5.20 17.09 -29.31
C PHE A 240 -5.90 15.79 -28.89
N GLY A 241 -5.86 14.77 -29.75
CA GLY A 241 -6.62 13.53 -29.62
C GLY A 241 -6.34 12.65 -28.40
N GLY A 242 -5.38 13.05 -27.56
CA GLY A 242 -4.97 12.32 -26.36
C GLY A 242 -4.09 11.10 -26.64
N THR A 243 -3.50 11.01 -27.83
CA THR A 243 -2.54 9.94 -28.16
C THR A 243 -1.17 10.49 -28.50
N ASP A 244 -0.15 9.68 -28.30
CA ASP A 244 1.21 9.99 -28.75
C ASP A 244 1.27 10.17 -30.28
N TRP A 245 0.36 9.53 -31.03
CA TRP A 245 0.30 9.61 -32.50
C TRP A 245 -0.16 10.98 -33.00
N ASP A 246 -1.05 11.64 -32.25
CA ASP A 246 -1.36 13.06 -32.46
C ASP A 246 -0.14 13.94 -32.12
N TRP A 247 0.54 13.64 -31.01
CA TRP A 247 1.62 14.47 -30.47
C TRP A 247 2.89 14.48 -31.33
N TYR A 248 3.32 13.34 -31.86
CA TYR A 248 4.57 13.19 -32.63
C TYR A 248 4.74 14.20 -33.77
N PRO A 249 3.75 14.39 -34.67
CA PRO A 249 3.85 15.42 -35.69
C PRO A 249 3.65 16.83 -35.11
N LEU A 250 2.71 17.02 -34.18
CA LEU A 250 2.35 18.34 -33.66
C LEU A 250 3.47 19.00 -32.85
N CYS A 251 4.23 18.24 -32.05
CA CYS A 251 5.34 18.76 -31.24
C CYS A 251 6.52 19.26 -32.10
N LEU A 252 6.58 18.91 -33.38
CA LEU A 252 7.58 19.42 -34.32
C LEU A 252 7.16 20.74 -34.99
N ILE A 253 5.88 21.11 -34.85
CA ILE A 253 5.29 22.32 -35.39
C ILE A 253 5.22 23.37 -34.28
N TYR A 254 4.74 23.00 -33.10
CA TYR A 254 4.57 23.87 -31.95
C TYR A 254 5.61 23.54 -30.88
N GLU A 255 6.33 24.56 -30.41
CA GLU A 255 7.33 24.41 -29.35
C GLU A 255 6.81 24.91 -28.00
N THR A 256 7.41 24.41 -26.94
CA THR A 256 7.11 24.71 -25.53
C THR A 256 8.17 25.65 -24.95
N LEU A 257 7.87 26.32 -23.83
CA LEU A 257 8.84 27.24 -23.19
C LEU A 257 10.10 26.51 -22.70
N PHE A 258 9.91 25.28 -22.21
CA PHE A 258 10.94 24.36 -21.74
C PHE A 258 10.75 23.01 -22.44
N ILE A 259 11.79 22.20 -22.58
CA ILE A 259 11.66 20.80 -23.00
C ILE A 259 12.29 19.89 -21.96
N PHE A 260 12.06 18.58 -22.03
CA PHE A 260 12.73 17.62 -21.15
C PHE A 260 14.08 17.19 -21.71
N ASN A 261 15.05 16.99 -20.81
CA ASN A 261 16.31 16.32 -21.15
C ASN A 261 16.24 14.79 -20.94
N GLU A 262 17.36 14.08 -21.09
CA GLU A 262 17.42 12.61 -20.93
C GLU A 262 17.09 12.11 -19.52
N SER A 263 17.14 12.99 -18.52
CA SER A 263 16.77 12.70 -17.13
C SER A 263 15.36 13.21 -16.79
N TYR A 264 14.57 13.57 -17.82
CA TYR A 264 13.22 14.13 -17.72
C TYR A 264 13.15 15.46 -16.97
N GLU A 265 14.25 16.20 -16.92
CA GLU A 265 14.32 17.51 -16.27
C GLU A 265 14.00 18.63 -17.27
N PRO A 266 13.22 19.65 -16.87
CA PRO A 266 12.94 20.79 -17.74
C PRO A 266 14.22 21.60 -17.97
N ILE A 267 14.55 21.81 -19.24
CA ILE A 267 15.62 22.68 -19.71
C ILE A 267 15.04 23.81 -20.55
N PRO A 268 15.61 25.03 -20.48
CA PRO A 268 15.13 26.16 -21.27
C PRO A 268 15.12 25.83 -22.77
N TRP A 269 14.01 26.16 -23.44
CA TRP A 269 13.88 25.95 -24.88
C TRP A 269 13.57 27.23 -25.65
N LEU A 270 12.32 27.71 -25.67
CA LEU A 270 11.99 29.04 -26.19
C LEU A 270 12.41 30.14 -25.21
N VAL A 271 12.48 29.81 -23.93
CA VAL A 271 13.05 30.66 -22.89
C VAL A 271 14.58 30.70 -23.02
N LYS A 272 15.15 31.90 -23.02
CA LYS A 272 16.59 32.14 -22.98
C LYS A 272 17.12 32.18 -21.55
N ARG A 273 16.41 32.87 -20.65
CA ARG A 273 16.70 32.89 -19.21
C ARG A 273 15.44 33.20 -18.40
N TRP A 274 15.48 32.87 -17.11
CA TRP A 274 14.39 33.18 -16.21
C TRP A 274 14.91 33.51 -14.81
N GLU A 275 14.07 34.22 -14.06
CA GLU A 275 14.28 34.60 -12.68
C GLU A 275 13.02 34.25 -11.88
N VAL A 276 13.21 33.86 -10.62
CA VAL A 276 12.13 33.57 -9.68
C VAL A 276 12.27 34.49 -8.47
N SER A 277 11.16 35.07 -8.03
CA SER A 277 11.12 35.89 -6.82
C SER A 277 11.50 35.08 -5.58
N PRO A 278 12.00 35.72 -4.50
CA PRO A 278 12.37 35.02 -3.27
C PRO A 278 11.23 34.19 -2.64
N ASP A 279 9.97 34.59 -2.84
CA ASP A 279 8.79 33.88 -2.37
C ASP A 279 8.28 32.77 -3.31
N GLY A 280 8.92 32.60 -4.49
CA GLY A 280 8.60 31.53 -5.45
C GLY A 280 7.31 31.71 -6.24
N LYS A 281 6.63 32.85 -6.09
CA LYS A 281 5.33 33.10 -6.71
C LYS A 281 5.39 33.92 -7.98
N VAL A 282 6.49 34.62 -8.26
CA VAL A 282 6.65 35.45 -9.45
C VAL A 282 7.81 34.90 -10.28
N TRP A 283 7.51 34.53 -11.52
CA TRP A 283 8.48 34.00 -12.47
C TRP A 283 8.58 34.94 -13.65
N THR A 284 9.77 35.46 -13.93
CA THR A 284 10.05 36.31 -15.09
C THR A 284 10.86 35.52 -16.10
N PHE A 285 10.38 35.45 -17.34
CA PHE A 285 11.02 34.70 -18.42
C PHE A 285 11.34 35.65 -19.58
N GLU A 286 12.59 35.62 -20.06
CA GLU A 286 12.98 36.21 -21.35
C GLU A 286 12.99 35.11 -22.40
N ILE A 287 12.23 35.27 -23.48
CA ILE A 287 12.26 34.36 -24.63
C ILE A 287 13.35 34.77 -25.64
N HIS A 288 13.76 33.85 -26.52
CA HIS A 288 14.70 34.18 -27.59
C HIS A 288 14.12 35.24 -28.56
N HIS A 289 14.91 36.24 -28.92
CA HIS A 289 14.44 37.39 -29.73
C HIS A 289 14.40 37.11 -31.24
N ASN A 290 14.94 35.98 -31.69
CA ASN A 290 15.07 35.61 -33.10
C ASN A 290 14.08 34.52 -33.53
N ILE A 291 13.07 34.22 -32.70
CA ILE A 291 12.04 33.23 -33.04
C ILE A 291 11.03 33.87 -33.99
N THR A 292 10.70 33.14 -35.05
CA THR A 292 9.62 33.50 -35.98
C THR A 292 8.64 32.34 -36.09
N TRP A 293 7.37 32.68 -36.26
CA TRP A 293 6.33 31.74 -36.67
C TRP A 293 6.59 31.28 -38.11
N HIS A 294 6.00 30.15 -38.52
CA HIS A 294 6.16 29.62 -39.89
C HIS A 294 5.66 30.58 -40.98
N ASP A 295 4.79 31.54 -40.63
CA ASP A 295 4.31 32.60 -41.53
C ASP A 295 5.25 33.83 -41.60
N GLY A 296 6.39 33.79 -40.90
CA GLY A 296 7.42 34.82 -40.88
C GLY A 296 7.20 35.93 -39.85
N LYS A 297 6.07 35.96 -39.13
CA LYS A 297 5.86 36.94 -38.05
C LYS A 297 6.75 36.61 -36.85
N PRO A 298 7.27 37.63 -36.13
CA PRO A 298 8.05 37.38 -34.92
C PRO A 298 7.17 36.77 -33.83
N MET A 299 7.71 35.80 -33.09
CA MET A 299 7.11 35.34 -31.83
C MET A 299 7.46 36.32 -30.72
N THR A 300 6.48 36.67 -29.87
CA THR A 300 6.63 37.66 -28.81
C THR A 300 6.04 37.19 -27.48
N ALA A 301 6.29 37.97 -26.44
CA ALA A 301 5.69 37.83 -25.11
C ALA A 301 4.14 37.78 -25.15
N GLU A 302 3.52 38.49 -26.10
CA GLU A 302 2.06 38.49 -26.30
C GLU A 302 1.50 37.13 -26.68
N ASP A 303 2.25 36.32 -27.45
CA ASP A 303 1.81 34.99 -27.86
C ASP A 303 1.80 34.02 -26.67
N VAL A 304 2.81 34.12 -25.80
CA VAL A 304 2.90 33.32 -24.57
C VAL A 304 1.77 33.68 -23.62
N LYS A 305 1.55 34.98 -23.40
CA LYS A 305 0.44 35.47 -22.58
C LYS A 305 -0.90 34.98 -23.11
N PHE A 306 -1.16 35.22 -24.40
CA PHE A 306 -2.38 34.78 -25.06
C PHE A 306 -2.61 33.29 -24.87
N THR A 307 -1.61 32.45 -25.15
CA THR A 307 -1.76 30.99 -25.07
C THR A 307 -2.20 30.54 -23.67
N ILE A 308 -1.54 31.08 -22.63
CA ILE A 308 -1.83 30.71 -21.24
C ILE A 308 -3.22 31.16 -20.82
N GLU A 309 -3.56 32.43 -21.07
CA GLU A 309 -4.89 32.98 -20.73
C GLU A 309 -5.99 32.23 -21.50
N TYR A 310 -5.77 31.97 -22.79
CA TYR A 310 -6.69 31.22 -23.64
C TYR A 310 -6.98 29.81 -23.10
N ILE A 311 -5.95 29.06 -22.66
CA ILE A 311 -6.13 27.74 -22.04
C ILE A 311 -6.91 27.84 -20.72
N ILE A 312 -6.62 28.85 -19.89
CA ILE A 312 -7.29 29.06 -18.59
C ILE A 312 -8.76 29.41 -18.78
N GLU A 313 -9.06 30.38 -19.63
CA GLU A 313 -10.41 30.89 -19.90
C GLU A 313 -11.32 29.80 -20.47
N ASN A 314 -10.80 29.02 -21.41
CA ASN A 314 -11.55 27.96 -22.07
C ASN A 314 -11.54 26.64 -21.30
N LYS A 315 -10.72 26.52 -20.24
CA LYS A 315 -10.48 25.27 -19.52
C LYS A 315 -10.13 24.12 -20.47
N ALA A 316 -9.25 24.36 -21.43
CA ALA A 316 -8.87 23.37 -22.44
C ALA A 316 -8.36 22.09 -21.73
N PRO A 317 -9.03 20.92 -21.86
CA PRO A 317 -8.90 19.82 -20.90
C PRO A 317 -7.48 19.29 -20.69
N TRP A 318 -6.70 19.19 -21.77
CA TRP A 318 -5.34 18.64 -21.72
C TRP A 318 -4.34 19.55 -21.02
N TRP A 319 -4.43 20.86 -21.26
CA TRP A 319 -3.41 21.81 -20.80
C TRP A 319 -3.83 22.62 -19.58
N TYR A 320 -5.13 22.68 -19.28
CA TYR A 320 -5.64 23.41 -18.12
C TYR A 320 -4.98 22.99 -16.79
N PRO A 321 -4.76 21.69 -16.49
CA PRO A 321 -4.07 21.29 -15.26
C PRO A 321 -2.67 21.91 -15.10
N ASN A 322 -1.98 22.19 -16.20
CA ASN A 322 -0.61 22.71 -16.24
C ASN A 322 -0.56 24.22 -15.96
N VAL A 323 -1.64 24.96 -16.26
CA VAL A 323 -1.67 26.43 -16.15
C VAL A 323 -2.66 26.95 -15.10
N LYS A 324 -3.53 26.12 -14.53
CA LYS A 324 -4.59 26.54 -13.59
C LYS A 324 -4.10 27.29 -12.34
N ASP A 325 -2.85 27.08 -11.94
CA ASP A 325 -2.24 27.71 -10.76
C ASP A 325 -1.65 29.10 -11.09
N ILE A 326 -1.63 29.51 -12.36
CA ILE A 326 -1.25 30.86 -12.79
C ILE A 326 -2.43 31.80 -12.49
N GLU A 327 -2.14 32.87 -11.76
CA GLU A 327 -3.09 33.92 -11.40
C GLU A 327 -3.13 35.02 -12.45
N LYS A 328 -1.97 35.44 -12.94
CA LYS A 328 -1.83 36.56 -13.87
C LYS A 328 -0.61 36.36 -14.77
N VAL A 329 -0.72 36.78 -16.03
CA VAL A 329 0.41 36.92 -16.95
C VAL A 329 0.56 38.37 -17.40
N GLU A 330 1.74 38.92 -17.22
CA GLU A 330 2.10 40.30 -17.57
C GLU A 330 3.19 40.31 -18.63
N VAL A 331 2.97 41.09 -19.70
CA VAL A 331 3.99 41.39 -20.69
C VAL A 331 4.79 42.57 -20.16
N VAL A 332 6.06 42.34 -19.81
CA VAL A 332 6.97 43.38 -19.28
C VAL A 332 7.55 44.18 -20.43
N ASP A 333 7.95 43.49 -21.50
CA ASP A 333 8.37 44.06 -22.77
C ASP A 333 8.11 43.05 -23.91
N LYS A 334 8.55 43.35 -25.13
CA LYS A 334 8.31 42.52 -26.32
C LYS A 334 8.73 41.04 -26.16
N TYR A 335 9.75 40.73 -25.37
CA TYR A 335 10.29 39.37 -25.20
C TYR A 335 10.34 38.91 -23.73
N THR A 336 9.88 39.73 -22.80
CA THR A 336 9.86 39.41 -21.38
C THR A 336 8.43 39.28 -20.89
N ILE A 337 8.11 38.12 -20.31
CA ILE A 337 6.84 37.86 -19.63
C ILE A 337 7.08 37.60 -18.15
N ARG A 338 6.10 37.99 -17.34
CA ARG A 338 6.07 37.74 -15.89
C ARG A 338 4.79 37.01 -15.54
N MET A 339 4.92 35.83 -14.94
CA MET A 339 3.81 35.00 -14.49
C MET A 339 3.73 35.03 -12.96
N TYR A 340 2.51 35.20 -12.45
CA TYR A 340 2.19 35.22 -11.03
C TYR A 340 1.44 33.94 -10.69
N LEU A 341 1.87 33.23 -9.65
CA LEU A 341 1.26 31.98 -9.20
C LEU A 341 0.41 32.22 -7.96
N LYS A 342 -0.76 31.56 -7.92
CA LYS A 342 -1.67 31.55 -6.75
C LYS A 342 -0.96 31.00 -5.49
N LYS A 343 -0.08 30.01 -5.70
CA LYS A 343 0.70 29.33 -4.66
C LYS A 343 2.08 28.98 -5.21
N VAL A 344 3.04 28.74 -4.30
CA VAL A 344 4.33 28.18 -4.71
C VAL A 344 4.10 26.84 -5.40
N ASN A 345 4.68 26.68 -6.58
CA ASN A 345 4.66 25.42 -7.31
C ASN A 345 6.07 25.10 -7.80
N VAL A 346 6.74 24.21 -7.06
CA VAL A 346 8.13 23.80 -7.35
C VAL A 346 8.26 22.93 -8.61
N TRP A 347 7.15 22.60 -9.26
CA TRP A 347 7.05 21.86 -10.53
C TRP A 347 6.68 22.75 -11.72
N PHE A 348 6.58 24.07 -11.50
CA PHE A 348 6.06 24.99 -12.51
C PHE A 348 6.78 24.92 -13.85
N LEU A 349 8.12 24.87 -13.86
CA LEU A 349 8.89 24.74 -15.11
C LEU A 349 8.60 23.45 -15.87
N ARG A 350 8.28 22.36 -15.16
CA ARG A 350 7.92 21.08 -15.77
C ARG A 350 6.52 21.16 -16.39
N LEU A 351 5.57 21.81 -15.72
CA LEU A 351 4.25 22.04 -16.29
C LEU A 351 4.33 22.88 -17.57
N LEU A 352 5.19 23.92 -17.58
CA LEU A 352 5.46 24.74 -18.76
C LEU A 352 6.25 24.01 -19.86
N ALA A 353 6.90 22.89 -19.54
CA ALA A 353 7.59 22.08 -20.52
C ALA A 353 6.64 21.21 -21.37
N GLU A 354 5.38 21.10 -20.94
CA GLU A 354 4.33 20.34 -21.63
C GLU A 354 3.40 21.23 -22.46
N VAL A 355 3.29 22.53 -22.12
CA VAL A 355 2.34 23.45 -22.76
C VAL A 355 2.92 24.07 -24.05
N PRO A 356 2.37 23.74 -25.23
CA PRO A 356 2.81 24.30 -26.50
C PRO A 356 2.33 25.73 -26.68
N ILE A 357 3.14 26.60 -27.30
CA ILE A 357 2.79 28.00 -27.56
C ILE A 357 2.20 28.15 -28.96
N VAL A 358 1.09 28.92 -29.05
CA VAL A 358 0.37 29.17 -30.30
C VAL A 358 0.42 30.66 -30.70
N PRO A 359 0.39 30.99 -32.01
CA PRO A 359 0.41 32.37 -32.48
C PRO A 359 -0.92 33.09 -32.19
N LYS A 360 -0.87 34.16 -31.38
CA LYS A 360 -2.05 34.95 -30.99
C LYS A 360 -2.85 35.40 -32.21
N HIS A 361 -2.16 35.92 -33.22
CA HIS A 361 -2.78 36.49 -34.43
C HIS A 361 -3.52 35.49 -35.33
N LEU A 362 -3.40 34.18 -35.07
CA LEU A 362 -4.17 33.14 -35.76
C LEU A 362 -5.20 32.46 -34.86
N TRP A 363 -4.97 32.46 -33.55
CA TRP A 363 -5.77 31.71 -32.59
C TRP A 363 -6.80 32.54 -31.83
N GLU A 364 -6.66 33.87 -31.79
CA GLU A 364 -7.55 34.75 -31.00
C GLU A 364 -9.04 34.61 -31.35
N ASN A 365 -9.36 34.21 -32.58
CA ASN A 365 -10.74 34.01 -33.06
C ASN A 365 -11.05 32.53 -33.39
N VAL A 366 -10.19 31.60 -32.98
CA VAL A 366 -10.37 30.16 -33.22
C VAL A 366 -10.89 29.53 -31.93
N PRO A 367 -11.99 28.76 -31.94
CA PRO A 367 -12.42 27.97 -30.78
C PRO A 367 -11.44 26.86 -30.42
N TRP A 368 -11.25 26.61 -29.12
CA TRP A 368 -10.17 25.72 -28.63
C TRP A 368 -10.34 24.27 -29.09
N ASN A 369 -11.58 23.84 -29.32
CA ASN A 369 -11.99 22.51 -29.74
C ASN A 369 -12.12 22.35 -31.27
N THR A 370 -11.62 23.31 -32.05
CA THR A 370 -11.64 23.25 -33.52
C THR A 370 -10.87 22.03 -34.01
N THR A 371 -11.43 21.22 -34.91
CA THR A 371 -10.74 19.98 -35.35
C THR A 371 -9.50 20.24 -36.21
N LYS A 372 -9.50 21.35 -36.97
CA LYS A 372 -8.43 21.74 -37.91
C LYS A 372 -8.10 23.24 -37.80
N PRO A 373 -7.48 23.68 -36.69
CA PRO A 373 -7.00 25.06 -36.54
C PRO A 373 -5.85 25.38 -37.52
N PRO A 374 -5.44 26.66 -37.63
CA PRO A 374 -4.27 27.04 -38.40
C PRO A 374 -2.99 26.32 -37.93
N MET A 375 -2.36 25.59 -38.85
CA MET A 375 -1.15 24.79 -38.61
C MET A 375 0.14 25.60 -38.77
N VAL A 376 0.25 26.67 -37.98
CA VAL A 376 1.43 27.56 -37.93
C VAL A 376 2.00 27.53 -36.52
N GLY A 377 3.26 27.15 -36.40
CA GLY A 377 3.99 27.15 -35.14
C GLY A 377 5.39 27.75 -35.26
N SER A 378 6.21 27.59 -34.24
CA SER A 378 7.60 28.12 -34.17
C SER A 378 8.65 27.04 -34.46
N GLY A 379 8.21 25.79 -34.59
CA GLY A 379 9.04 24.60 -34.58
C GLY A 379 9.89 24.35 -35.83
N PRO A 380 10.74 23.31 -35.76
CA PRO A 380 11.68 22.93 -36.81
C PRO A 380 11.02 22.46 -38.11
N PHE A 381 9.76 22.03 -38.07
CA PHE A 381 9.04 21.55 -39.24
C PHE A 381 7.71 22.27 -39.43
N ILE A 382 7.33 22.44 -40.70
CA ILE A 382 6.10 23.09 -41.16
C ILE A 382 5.15 22.00 -41.65
N TRP A 383 3.88 22.11 -41.27
CA TRP A 383 2.82 21.23 -41.76
C TRP A 383 2.70 21.31 -43.29
N VAL A 384 2.60 20.16 -43.96
CA VAL A 384 2.29 20.09 -45.39
C VAL A 384 0.87 19.58 -45.59
N ARG A 385 0.59 18.35 -45.14
CA ARG A 385 -0.73 17.72 -45.27
C ARG A 385 -0.82 16.46 -44.40
N ARG A 386 -2.06 16.02 -44.20
CA ARG A 386 -2.41 14.67 -43.75
C ARG A 386 -3.31 14.02 -44.79
N VAL A 387 -3.00 12.79 -45.16
CA VAL A 387 -3.87 11.90 -45.94
C VAL A 387 -4.39 10.84 -44.97
N PRO A 388 -5.66 10.92 -44.55
CA PRO A 388 -6.21 10.03 -43.51
C PRO A 388 -6.02 8.55 -43.84
N GLY A 389 -5.57 7.77 -42.86
CA GLY A 389 -5.26 6.35 -43.01
C GLY A 389 -3.98 6.03 -43.78
N GLU A 390 -3.30 7.02 -44.36
CA GLU A 390 -2.08 6.82 -45.17
C GLU A 390 -0.84 7.44 -44.53
N TYR A 391 -0.77 8.77 -44.41
CA TYR A 391 0.40 9.45 -43.82
C TYR A 391 0.15 10.90 -43.40
N VAL A 392 1.02 11.40 -42.52
CA VAL A 392 1.23 12.84 -42.24
C VAL A 392 2.56 13.29 -42.85
N GLU A 393 2.60 14.48 -43.43
CA GLU A 393 3.78 15.04 -44.08
C GLU A 393 4.16 16.39 -43.47
N LEU A 394 5.43 16.50 -43.06
CA LEU A 394 6.05 17.76 -42.63
C LEU A 394 7.27 18.07 -43.49
N LYS A 395 7.56 19.35 -43.67
CA LYS A 395 8.77 19.85 -44.35
C LYS A 395 9.61 20.72 -43.42
N LYS A 396 10.91 20.78 -43.64
CA LYS A 396 11.86 21.61 -42.89
C LYS A 396 11.42 23.07 -42.89
N ASN A 397 11.52 23.72 -41.73
CA ASN A 397 11.42 25.17 -41.61
C ASN A 397 12.77 25.79 -42.00
N PRO A 398 12.89 26.43 -43.18
CA PRO A 398 14.16 27.01 -43.62
C PRO A 398 14.62 28.18 -42.73
N ASN A 399 13.69 28.79 -42.00
CA ASN A 399 13.92 29.92 -41.11
C ASN A 399 13.97 29.52 -39.63
N TYR A 400 14.14 28.22 -39.31
CA TYR A 400 14.19 27.78 -37.92
C TYR A 400 15.26 28.54 -37.14
N TRP A 401 14.88 28.95 -35.93
CA TRP A 401 15.63 29.92 -35.14
C TRP A 401 16.91 29.31 -34.53
N ARG A 402 16.94 27.99 -34.32
CA ARG A 402 18.15 27.24 -33.96
C ARG A 402 18.90 26.81 -35.22
N LYS A 403 19.94 27.57 -35.56
CA LYS A 403 20.74 27.36 -36.78
C LYS A 403 21.38 25.97 -36.82
N GLY A 404 21.44 25.41 -38.03
CA GLY A 404 21.98 24.08 -38.29
C GLY A 404 20.98 22.92 -38.05
N TYR A 405 19.72 23.23 -37.72
CA TYR A 405 18.65 22.24 -37.52
C TYR A 405 17.35 22.67 -38.24
N PRO A 406 16.42 21.73 -38.49
CA PRO A 406 16.62 20.28 -38.44
C PRO A 406 17.56 19.81 -39.57
N LYS A 407 18.12 18.60 -39.44
CA LYS A 407 19.04 18.06 -40.45
C LYS A 407 18.34 17.58 -41.71
N VAL A 408 17.21 16.88 -41.60
CA VAL A 408 16.45 16.36 -42.76
C VAL A 408 15.51 17.40 -43.38
N ASP A 409 15.18 17.25 -44.67
CA ASP A 409 14.31 18.18 -45.41
C ASP A 409 12.83 17.88 -45.20
N ARG A 410 12.47 16.61 -45.03
CA ARG A 410 11.08 16.14 -44.91
C ARG A 410 10.98 15.01 -43.90
N ILE A 411 9.84 14.95 -43.20
CA ILE A 411 9.44 13.81 -42.39
C ILE A 411 8.09 13.32 -42.91
N ILE A 412 8.02 12.04 -43.24
CA ILE A 412 6.78 11.34 -43.56
C ILE A 412 6.46 10.41 -42.40
N PHE A 413 5.21 10.47 -41.96
CA PHE A 413 4.66 9.64 -40.92
C PHE A 413 3.65 8.65 -41.50
N PRO A 414 4.09 7.53 -42.10
CA PRO A 414 3.16 6.54 -42.64
C PRO A 414 2.36 5.87 -41.52
N ILE A 415 1.09 5.57 -41.75
CA ILE A 415 0.25 4.88 -40.76
C ILE A 415 0.49 3.36 -40.90
N ILE A 416 1.14 2.76 -39.89
CA ILE A 416 1.39 1.31 -39.82
C ILE A 416 0.98 0.83 -38.42
N THR A 417 -0.21 0.25 -38.34
CA THR A 417 -0.86 -0.06 -37.05
C THR A 417 -0.47 -1.42 -36.44
N ASN A 418 0.34 -2.21 -37.15
CA ASN A 418 0.78 -3.53 -36.71
C ASN A 418 2.32 -3.57 -36.48
N PRO A 419 2.80 -3.89 -35.26
CA PRO A 419 4.24 -3.91 -34.97
C PRO A 419 5.05 -4.88 -35.84
N SER A 420 4.49 -6.03 -36.22
CA SER A 420 5.19 -6.98 -37.09
C SER A 420 5.32 -6.45 -38.52
N ALA A 421 4.27 -5.80 -39.03
CA ALA A 421 4.33 -5.11 -40.33
C ALA A 421 5.32 -3.94 -40.31
N MET A 422 5.35 -3.17 -39.22
CA MET A 422 6.30 -2.08 -39.03
C MET A 422 7.74 -2.60 -39.00
N LEU A 423 8.00 -3.69 -38.27
CA LEU A 423 9.33 -4.30 -38.27
C LEU A 423 9.75 -4.78 -39.66
N MET A 424 8.86 -5.40 -40.43
CA MET A 424 9.14 -5.79 -41.81
C MET A 424 9.45 -4.58 -42.70
N ALA A 425 8.72 -3.47 -42.54
CA ALA A 425 8.96 -2.23 -43.26
C ALA A 425 10.34 -1.64 -42.90
N LEU A 426 10.75 -1.71 -41.62
CA LEU A 426 12.07 -1.29 -41.17
C LEU A 426 13.18 -2.17 -41.79
N GLU A 427 13.02 -3.50 -41.76
CA GLU A 427 13.96 -4.44 -42.36
C GLU A 427 14.15 -4.17 -43.87
N LYS A 428 13.07 -3.81 -44.58
CA LYS A 428 13.11 -3.45 -46.00
C LYS A 428 13.62 -2.04 -46.30
N GLY A 429 13.77 -1.18 -45.29
CA GLY A 429 14.15 0.22 -45.47
C GLY A 429 13.02 1.12 -45.98
N GLU A 430 11.77 0.67 -45.88
CA GLU A 430 10.59 1.47 -46.22
C GLU A 430 10.31 2.55 -45.15
N ILE A 431 10.79 2.32 -43.92
CA ILE A 431 10.82 3.26 -42.80
C ILE A 431 12.21 3.28 -42.15
N HIS A 432 12.50 4.32 -41.37
CA HIS A 432 13.81 4.54 -40.74
C HIS A 432 13.84 4.30 -39.24
N TYR A 433 12.67 4.26 -38.61
CA TYR A 433 12.49 4.09 -37.18
C TYR A 433 11.23 3.26 -36.94
N MET A 434 11.32 2.24 -36.09
CA MET A 434 10.17 1.53 -35.55
C MET A 434 9.70 2.23 -34.28
N THR A 435 8.61 2.98 -34.38
CA THR A 435 7.98 3.62 -33.23
C THR A 435 7.40 2.58 -32.27
N TRP A 436 7.30 2.94 -30.99
CA TRP A 436 6.72 2.12 -29.92
C TRP A 436 7.65 1.06 -29.31
N TYR A 437 7.74 -0.15 -29.88
CA TYR A 437 8.67 -1.18 -29.40
C TYR A 437 8.89 -2.30 -30.43
N VAL A 438 10.06 -2.94 -30.37
CA VAL A 438 10.39 -4.18 -31.08
C VAL A 438 9.77 -5.37 -30.36
N PRO A 439 8.94 -6.21 -31.04
CA PRO A 439 8.35 -7.39 -30.43
C PRO A 439 9.41 -8.27 -29.75
N PRO A 440 9.20 -8.72 -28.49
CA PRO A 440 10.21 -9.43 -27.71
C PRO A 440 10.88 -10.61 -28.44
N ALA A 441 10.09 -11.43 -29.14
CA ALA A 441 10.57 -12.57 -29.91
C ALA A 441 11.51 -12.19 -31.07
N ALA A 442 11.40 -10.95 -31.58
CA ALA A 442 12.21 -10.45 -32.68
C ALA A 442 13.48 -9.74 -32.22
N ILE A 443 13.60 -9.35 -30.95
CA ILE A 443 14.69 -8.47 -30.50
C ILE A 443 16.07 -9.08 -30.81
N ARG A 444 16.29 -10.37 -30.55
CA ARG A 444 17.58 -11.03 -30.85
C ARG A 444 17.90 -11.04 -32.34
N LYS A 445 16.89 -11.24 -33.20
CA LYS A 445 17.05 -11.19 -34.66
C LYS A 445 17.40 -9.77 -35.12
N VAL A 446 16.71 -8.76 -34.58
CA VAL A 446 16.96 -7.34 -34.89
C VAL A 446 18.36 -6.93 -34.41
N ALA A 447 18.78 -7.37 -33.22
CA ALA A 447 20.12 -7.12 -32.68
C ALA A 447 21.24 -7.69 -33.56
N ALA A 448 20.97 -8.81 -34.24
CA ALA A 448 21.92 -9.48 -35.12
C ALA A 448 21.94 -8.89 -36.54
N ASN A 449 21.01 -8.01 -36.89
CA ASN A 449 20.94 -7.42 -38.23
C ASN A 449 21.88 -6.19 -38.32
N PRO A 450 22.92 -6.20 -39.17
CA PRO A 450 23.87 -5.09 -39.29
C PRO A 450 23.26 -3.80 -39.85
N ASP A 451 22.12 -3.89 -40.54
CA ASP A 451 21.41 -2.74 -41.11
C ASP A 451 20.52 -2.03 -40.08
N LEU A 452 20.40 -2.59 -38.86
CA LEU A 452 19.56 -2.06 -37.80
C LEU A 452 20.39 -1.71 -36.57
N ARG A 453 19.90 -0.75 -35.80
CA ARG A 453 20.43 -0.37 -34.48
C ARG A 453 19.31 -0.44 -33.45
N LEU A 454 19.58 -1.13 -32.36
CA LEU A 454 18.68 -1.19 -31.21
C LEU A 454 19.01 -0.11 -30.19
N PHE A 455 17.95 0.49 -29.66
CA PHE A 455 17.99 1.35 -28.49
C PHE A 455 17.25 0.63 -27.35
N SER A 456 17.90 0.51 -26.21
CA SER A 456 17.31 -0.08 -24.99
C SER A 456 17.38 0.96 -23.88
N THR A 457 16.27 1.63 -23.62
CA THR A 457 16.18 2.64 -22.56
C THR A 457 15.31 2.12 -21.44
N PRO A 458 15.67 2.35 -20.16
CA PRO A 458 14.82 1.95 -19.06
C PRO A 458 13.52 2.75 -19.12
N ALA A 459 12.40 2.07 -19.35
CA ALA A 459 11.09 2.69 -19.24
C ALA A 459 10.86 3.01 -17.75
N PRO A 460 10.26 4.14 -17.37
CA PRO A 460 9.82 4.41 -16.01
C PRO A 460 8.52 3.67 -15.71
N THR A 461 8.33 2.49 -16.30
CA THR A 461 7.32 1.53 -15.84
C THR A 461 7.97 0.64 -14.80
N PHE A 462 7.37 0.66 -13.62
CA PHE A 462 7.86 0.02 -12.43
C PHE A 462 6.84 -1.03 -12.01
N TYR A 463 7.30 -2.26 -11.98
CA TYR A 463 6.51 -3.42 -11.58
C TYR A 463 6.85 -3.73 -10.15
N TYR A 464 5.85 -3.90 -9.29
CA TYR A 464 6.08 -4.04 -7.86
C TYR A 464 5.07 -4.98 -7.20
N LEU A 465 5.49 -5.51 -6.06
CA LEU A 465 4.68 -6.20 -5.07
C LEU A 465 4.24 -5.18 -4.01
N GLY A 466 2.94 -4.95 -3.84
CA GLY A 466 2.41 -4.13 -2.76
C GLY A 466 1.92 -4.97 -1.59
N PHE A 467 2.07 -4.46 -0.38
CA PHE A 467 1.61 -5.10 0.86
C PHE A 467 0.44 -4.34 1.48
N ASN A 468 -0.49 -5.05 2.11
CA ASN A 468 -1.49 -4.43 2.98
C ASN A 468 -0.92 -4.20 4.38
N LEU A 469 -0.48 -2.99 4.70
CA LEU A 469 0.12 -2.64 5.99
C LEU A 469 -0.90 -2.58 7.13
N LYS A 470 -2.21 -2.64 6.81
CA LYS A 470 -3.29 -2.69 7.80
C LYS A 470 -3.64 -4.11 8.24
N ARG A 471 -3.08 -5.13 7.59
CA ARG A 471 -3.37 -6.53 7.87
C ARG A 471 -2.19 -7.19 8.60
N TYR A 472 -2.39 -7.53 9.87
CA TYR A 472 -1.41 -8.32 10.61
C TYR A 472 -1.31 -9.75 10.02
N PRO A 473 -0.11 -10.33 9.84
CA PRO A 473 1.21 -9.78 10.19
C PRO A 473 1.98 -9.07 9.05
N LEU A 474 1.35 -8.72 7.91
CA LEU A 474 1.98 -7.85 6.89
C LEU A 474 2.21 -6.41 7.38
N SER A 475 1.52 -5.99 8.45
CA SER A 475 1.84 -4.77 9.19
C SER A 475 3.24 -4.78 9.80
N GLU A 476 3.82 -5.96 10.04
CA GLU A 476 5.15 -6.09 10.62
C GLU A 476 6.27 -5.87 9.59
N LYS A 477 7.15 -4.91 9.89
CA LYS A 477 8.30 -4.57 9.03
C LYS A 477 9.20 -5.79 8.80
N VAL A 478 9.37 -6.66 9.80
CA VAL A 478 10.21 -7.85 9.69
C VAL A 478 9.67 -8.84 8.66
N VAL A 479 8.35 -9.04 8.58
CA VAL A 479 7.70 -9.92 7.60
C VAL A 479 7.89 -9.35 6.18
N ARG A 480 7.61 -8.05 5.99
CA ARG A 480 7.83 -7.39 4.69
C ARG A 480 9.29 -7.44 4.24
N ARG A 481 10.24 -7.23 5.16
CA ARG A 481 11.68 -7.36 4.87
C ARG A 481 12.06 -8.77 4.48
N ALA A 482 11.56 -9.79 5.18
CA ALA A 482 11.83 -11.19 4.85
C ALA A 482 11.32 -11.54 3.44
N ILE A 483 10.09 -11.12 3.10
CA ILE A 483 9.52 -11.31 1.76
C ILE A 483 10.33 -10.54 0.69
N ALA A 484 10.76 -9.31 0.97
CA ALA A 484 11.60 -8.54 0.05
C ALA A 484 12.95 -9.23 -0.24
N MET A 485 13.55 -9.88 0.76
CA MET A 485 14.86 -10.52 0.67
C MET A 485 14.86 -11.87 -0.04
N ILE A 486 13.71 -12.54 -0.18
CA ILE A 486 13.60 -13.79 -0.95
C ILE A 486 13.35 -13.54 -2.44
N ILE A 487 13.00 -12.32 -2.84
CA ILE A 487 12.81 -11.98 -4.25
C ILE A 487 14.17 -11.97 -4.95
N ASP A 488 14.34 -12.83 -5.94
CA ASP A 488 15.53 -12.86 -6.80
C ASP A 488 15.26 -12.02 -8.06
N HIS A 489 15.60 -10.73 -7.99
CA HIS A 489 15.45 -9.80 -9.12
C HIS A 489 16.25 -10.22 -10.34
N ASP A 490 17.40 -10.85 -10.14
CA ASP A 490 18.28 -11.33 -11.21
C ASP A 490 17.61 -12.47 -11.98
N LYS A 491 16.97 -13.40 -11.27
CA LYS A 491 16.17 -14.47 -11.86
C LYS A 491 14.98 -13.91 -12.65
N ILE A 492 14.24 -12.95 -12.09
CA ILE A 492 13.13 -12.28 -12.81
C ILE A 492 13.63 -11.69 -14.13
N VAL A 493 14.72 -10.92 -14.11
CA VAL A 493 15.25 -10.24 -15.29
C VAL A 493 15.81 -11.24 -16.32
N LYS A 494 16.58 -12.24 -15.89
CA LYS A 494 17.25 -13.19 -16.79
C LYS A 494 16.28 -14.21 -17.39
N GLU A 495 15.42 -14.81 -16.56
CA GLU A 495 14.57 -15.93 -16.99
C GLU A 495 13.23 -15.47 -17.57
N LEU A 496 12.58 -14.46 -16.97
CA LEU A 496 11.24 -14.04 -17.41
C LEU A 496 11.29 -12.93 -18.46
N LEU A 497 12.27 -12.03 -18.36
CA LEU A 497 12.40 -10.86 -19.25
C LEU A 497 13.55 -11.01 -20.25
N MET A 498 14.25 -12.15 -20.25
CA MET A 498 15.34 -12.48 -21.18
C MET A 498 16.46 -11.43 -21.26
N GLY A 499 16.66 -10.66 -20.17
CA GLY A 499 17.64 -9.57 -20.08
C GLY A 499 17.15 -8.19 -20.57
N TRP A 500 15.91 -8.05 -21.04
CA TRP A 500 15.34 -6.78 -21.54
C TRP A 500 14.61 -6.00 -20.45
N ALA A 501 15.21 -5.95 -19.27
CA ALA A 501 14.69 -5.28 -18.10
C ALA A 501 15.83 -5.03 -17.10
N ARG A 502 15.53 -4.24 -16.06
CA ARG A 502 16.45 -3.94 -14.97
C ARG A 502 15.80 -4.22 -13.62
N PRO A 503 16.57 -4.66 -12.61
CA PRO A 503 16.08 -4.76 -11.24
C PRO A 503 15.51 -3.43 -10.74
N ALA A 504 14.32 -3.48 -10.15
CA ALA A 504 13.65 -2.32 -9.59
C ALA A 504 13.98 -2.16 -8.10
N LEU A 505 15.20 -1.71 -7.79
CA LEU A 505 15.73 -1.71 -6.42
C LEU A 505 15.48 -0.42 -5.63
N TRP A 506 14.80 0.57 -6.20
CA TRP A 506 14.68 1.90 -5.62
C TRP A 506 13.27 2.46 -5.80
N PHE A 507 12.89 3.38 -4.91
CA PHE A 507 11.64 4.15 -5.01
C PHE A 507 11.72 5.34 -5.99
N CYS A 508 12.92 5.58 -6.55
CA CYS A 508 13.19 6.50 -7.65
C CYS A 508 14.20 5.84 -8.57
N ALA A 509 13.93 5.77 -9.88
CA ALA A 509 14.83 5.10 -10.80
C ALA A 509 16.14 5.88 -10.97
N PRO A 510 17.30 5.20 -11.12
CA PRO A 510 18.59 5.85 -11.34
C PRO A 510 18.62 6.82 -12.54
N THR A 511 17.74 6.62 -13.53
CA THR A 511 17.58 7.47 -14.72
C THR A 511 17.30 8.94 -14.40
N TYR A 512 16.69 9.24 -13.25
CA TYR A 512 16.37 10.61 -12.82
C TYR A 512 17.52 11.35 -12.15
N LYS A 513 18.70 10.69 -12.01
CA LYS A 513 20.02 11.20 -11.58
C LYS A 513 20.01 12.14 -10.36
N TYR A 514 19.48 13.36 -10.53
CA TYR A 514 19.38 14.38 -9.50
C TYR A 514 18.46 13.98 -8.34
N TRP A 515 17.33 13.31 -8.63
CA TRP A 515 16.35 12.95 -7.59
C TRP A 515 16.59 11.59 -6.97
N TRP A 516 17.34 10.71 -7.62
CA TRP A 516 17.63 9.37 -7.14
C TRP A 516 18.54 9.38 -5.92
N ASN A 517 18.15 8.68 -4.85
CA ASN A 517 18.99 8.42 -3.69
C ASN A 517 19.59 7.00 -3.80
N PRO A 518 20.90 6.84 -4.08
CA PRO A 518 21.52 5.52 -4.18
C PRO A 518 21.51 4.74 -2.87
N ASN A 519 21.40 5.42 -1.72
CA ASN A 519 21.40 4.79 -0.39
C ASN A 519 20.01 4.29 0.04
N ALA A 520 18.95 4.64 -0.71
CA ALA A 520 17.58 4.22 -0.45
C ALA A 520 17.21 3.01 -1.33
N SER A 521 17.96 1.92 -1.19
CA SER A 521 17.72 0.68 -1.92
C SER A 521 16.94 -0.34 -1.11
N LEU A 522 16.24 -1.25 -1.79
CA LEU A 522 15.63 -2.42 -1.18
C LEU A 522 16.68 -3.33 -0.53
N PRO A 523 16.30 -4.16 0.46
CA PRO A 523 17.18 -5.19 1.01
C PRO A 523 17.71 -6.12 -0.09
N PRO A 524 19.00 -6.52 -0.04
CA PRO A 524 19.56 -7.45 -1.02
C PRO A 524 18.95 -8.85 -0.86
N HIS A 525 18.95 -9.61 -1.95
CA HIS A 525 18.52 -11.01 -1.95
C HIS A 525 19.39 -11.84 -0.98
N ASN A 526 18.78 -12.40 0.07
CA ASN A 526 19.46 -13.23 1.07
C ASN A 526 18.44 -14.07 1.85
N VAL A 527 18.17 -15.28 1.37
CA VAL A 527 17.20 -16.22 1.93
C VAL A 527 17.56 -16.63 3.37
N THR A 528 18.84 -16.90 3.66
CA THR A 528 19.29 -17.30 5.00
C THR A 528 19.05 -16.22 6.04
N LEU A 529 19.36 -14.96 5.70
CA LEU A 529 19.11 -13.84 6.61
C LEU A 529 17.61 -13.55 6.73
N ALA A 530 16.81 -13.74 5.67
CA ALA A 530 15.36 -13.62 5.73
C ALA A 530 14.73 -14.62 6.71
N ALA A 531 15.14 -15.90 6.66
CA ALA A 531 14.73 -16.92 7.62
C ALA A 531 15.11 -16.53 9.06
N LYS A 532 16.38 -16.11 9.26
CA LYS A 532 16.86 -15.67 10.58
C LYS A 532 16.09 -14.48 11.14
N LEU A 533 15.72 -13.51 10.28
CA LEU A 533 14.92 -12.35 10.71
C LEU A 533 13.55 -12.78 11.24
N LEU A 534 12.93 -13.79 10.63
CA LEU A 534 11.66 -14.35 11.11
C LEU A 534 11.85 -15.13 12.41
N ASP A 535 12.90 -15.94 12.53
CA ASP A 535 13.26 -16.65 13.76
C ASP A 535 13.43 -15.68 14.94
N ASP A 536 14.25 -14.63 14.75
CA ASP A 536 14.55 -13.62 15.76
C ASP A 536 13.30 -12.82 16.18
N ALA A 537 12.30 -12.72 15.29
CA ALA A 537 11.02 -12.06 15.55
C ALA A 537 9.92 -13.00 16.08
N GLY A 538 10.24 -14.28 16.32
CA GLY A 538 9.33 -15.26 16.92
C GLY A 538 8.35 -15.92 15.96
N PHE A 539 8.44 -15.63 14.65
CA PHE A 539 7.72 -16.38 13.61
C PHE A 539 8.46 -17.69 13.38
N VAL A 540 8.18 -18.71 14.17
CA VAL A 540 8.88 -20.02 14.16
C VAL A 540 7.88 -21.09 13.77
N ASP A 541 8.33 -22.11 13.04
CA ASP A 541 7.60 -23.35 12.73
C ASP A 541 7.54 -24.25 13.99
N TYR A 542 6.39 -24.29 14.68
CA TYR A 542 6.22 -25.03 15.94
C TYR A 542 5.73 -26.46 15.73
N ASP A 543 4.97 -26.74 14.67
CA ASP A 543 4.40 -28.05 14.41
C ASP A 543 5.19 -28.89 13.38
N GLY A 544 6.20 -28.29 12.75
CA GLY A 544 7.12 -28.93 11.83
C GLY A 544 6.53 -29.16 10.43
N ASP A 545 5.46 -28.47 10.06
CA ASP A 545 4.82 -28.61 8.75
C ASP A 545 5.54 -27.84 7.62
N GLY A 546 6.57 -27.06 7.97
CA GLY A 546 7.36 -26.24 7.06
C GLY A 546 6.81 -24.83 6.87
N VAL A 547 5.75 -24.43 7.59
CA VAL A 547 5.16 -23.09 7.59
C VAL A 547 5.26 -22.50 8.99
N ARG A 548 5.84 -21.30 9.09
CA ARG A 548 5.98 -20.59 10.36
C ARG A 548 4.63 -20.14 10.88
N GLU A 549 4.51 -20.05 12.18
CA GLU A 549 3.32 -19.57 12.85
C GLU A 549 3.38 -18.07 13.10
N VAL A 550 2.21 -17.44 13.10
CA VAL A 550 2.04 -16.04 13.48
C VAL A 550 2.05 -15.92 15.00
N PRO A 551 2.99 -15.16 15.60
CA PRO A 551 2.94 -14.81 17.02
C PRO A 551 1.62 -14.10 17.31
N LEU A 552 0.78 -14.64 18.18
CA LEU A 552 -0.45 -13.95 18.54
C LEU A 552 -0.11 -12.83 19.54
N GLU A 553 -0.07 -11.59 19.08
CA GLU A 553 -0.01 -10.41 19.94
C GLU A 553 -1.40 -10.09 20.50
N TYR A 554 -1.58 -10.14 21.82
CA TYR A 554 -2.71 -9.48 22.48
C TYR A 554 -2.22 -8.70 23.69
N LYS A 555 -2.71 -7.47 23.87
CA LYS A 555 -2.59 -6.75 25.14
C LYS A 555 -3.64 -7.28 26.13
N PRO A 556 -3.26 -7.82 27.29
CA PRO A 556 -4.20 -8.35 28.26
C PRO A 556 -4.95 -7.21 28.97
N GLY A 557 -6.27 -7.33 29.05
CA GLY A 557 -7.16 -6.55 29.90
C GLY A 557 -7.61 -7.42 31.08
N LEU A 558 -7.23 -7.01 32.29
CA LEU A 558 -7.59 -7.68 33.53
C LEU A 558 -8.74 -6.94 34.21
N SER A 559 -9.70 -7.67 34.76
CA SER A 559 -10.78 -7.09 35.57
C SER A 559 -11.15 -7.99 36.74
N VAL A 560 -11.55 -7.38 37.86
CA VAL A 560 -12.01 -8.07 39.06
C VAL A 560 -13.47 -7.68 39.31
N THR A 561 -14.32 -8.67 39.59
CA THR A 561 -15.72 -8.46 39.95
C THR A 561 -16.00 -9.19 41.25
N LEU A 562 -16.54 -8.47 42.23
CA LEU A 562 -16.94 -9.02 43.52
C LEU A 562 -18.44 -9.32 43.49
N ALA A 563 -18.84 -10.51 43.94
CA ALA A 563 -20.26 -10.86 44.00
C ALA A 563 -21.06 -9.92 44.93
N ARG A 564 -20.38 -9.32 45.92
CA ARG A 564 -20.92 -8.35 46.88
C ARG A 564 -19.80 -7.40 47.32
N THR A 565 -20.14 -6.16 47.64
CA THR A 565 -19.17 -5.16 48.15
C THR A 565 -19.19 -5.00 49.67
N THR A 566 -20.19 -5.57 50.36
CA THR A 566 -20.28 -5.64 51.82
C THR A 566 -20.61 -7.07 52.25
N ILE A 567 -19.91 -7.59 53.25
CA ILE A 567 -20.02 -8.99 53.71
C ILE A 567 -19.94 -9.08 55.23
N ALA A 568 -20.67 -10.00 55.84
CA ALA A 568 -20.57 -10.24 57.29
C ALA A 568 -19.42 -11.21 57.62
N PRO A 569 -18.81 -11.11 58.82
CA PRO A 569 -17.87 -12.14 59.29
C PRO A 569 -18.53 -13.53 59.29
N GLY A 570 -17.82 -14.55 58.82
CA GLY A 570 -18.32 -15.93 58.67
C GLY A 570 -18.97 -16.23 57.33
N GLU A 571 -19.22 -15.24 56.47
CA GLU A 571 -19.72 -15.46 55.10
C GLU A 571 -18.58 -15.67 54.09
N THR A 572 -18.91 -16.24 52.93
CA THR A 572 -17.96 -16.46 51.83
C THR A 572 -18.10 -15.39 50.76
N LEU A 573 -16.99 -14.75 50.40
CA LEU A 573 -16.87 -13.83 49.28
C LEU A 573 -16.45 -14.60 48.03
N GLU A 574 -17.20 -14.45 46.94
CA GLU A 574 -16.76 -14.90 45.62
C GLU A 574 -16.13 -13.74 44.84
N VAL A 575 -14.91 -13.97 44.38
CA VAL A 575 -14.13 -13.06 43.54
C VAL A 575 -14.03 -13.69 42.15
N THR A 576 -14.55 -13.01 41.13
CA THR A 576 -14.39 -13.41 39.73
C THR A 576 -13.38 -12.50 39.06
N VAL A 577 -12.32 -13.09 38.49
CA VAL A 577 -11.35 -12.39 37.66
C VAL A 577 -11.63 -12.72 36.20
N LYS A 578 -11.63 -11.72 35.31
CA LYS A 578 -11.68 -11.92 33.86
C LYS A 578 -10.44 -11.37 33.18
N LEU A 579 -9.84 -12.19 32.33
CA LEU A 579 -8.71 -11.87 31.49
C LEU A 579 -9.13 -11.91 30.02
N LEU A 580 -9.14 -10.74 29.37
CA LEU A 580 -9.60 -10.54 28.01
C LEU A 580 -8.53 -9.85 27.16
N THR A 581 -8.68 -9.85 25.83
CA THR A 581 -7.90 -8.99 24.93
C THR A 581 -8.46 -7.56 24.94
N GLU A 582 -7.73 -6.59 24.40
CA GLU A 582 -8.21 -5.21 24.19
C GLU A 582 -9.53 -5.11 23.37
N LYS A 583 -9.86 -6.16 22.61
CA LYS A 583 -11.09 -6.27 21.81
C LYS A 583 -12.21 -7.06 22.53
N GLY A 584 -11.98 -7.48 23.77
CA GLY A 584 -12.95 -8.18 24.62
C GLY A 584 -13.01 -9.70 24.42
N GLU A 585 -12.01 -10.30 23.77
CA GLU A 585 -11.95 -11.75 23.53
C GLU A 585 -11.34 -12.49 24.74
N PRO A 586 -11.81 -13.70 25.11
CA PRO A 586 -11.34 -14.40 26.31
C PRO A 586 -9.93 -14.99 26.18
N ILE A 587 -9.10 -14.85 27.23
CA ILE A 587 -7.76 -15.43 27.33
C ILE A 587 -7.78 -16.61 28.32
N ALA A 588 -7.76 -17.84 27.79
CA ALA A 588 -7.91 -19.08 28.56
C ALA A 588 -6.56 -19.73 28.97
N ASN A 589 -6.61 -20.54 30.03
CA ASN A 589 -5.51 -21.29 30.65
C ASN A 589 -4.26 -20.48 30.99
N GLU A 590 -4.46 -19.20 31.29
CA GLU A 590 -3.40 -18.33 31.77
C GLU A 590 -3.41 -18.23 33.28
N THR A 591 -2.21 -18.08 33.86
CA THR A 591 -2.05 -18.04 35.32
C THR A 591 -2.53 -16.70 35.87
N VAL A 592 -3.45 -16.77 36.82
CA VAL A 592 -3.97 -15.63 37.58
C VAL A 592 -3.70 -15.87 39.06
N THR A 593 -3.13 -14.88 39.74
CA THR A 593 -2.99 -14.87 41.19
C THR A 593 -3.95 -13.86 41.80
N VAL A 594 -4.73 -14.29 42.78
CA VAL A 594 -5.65 -13.45 43.57
C VAL A 594 -5.16 -13.40 45.01
N THR A 595 -4.90 -12.20 45.51
CA THR A 595 -4.43 -11.96 46.87
C THR A 595 -5.39 -11.04 47.61
N ILE A 596 -5.82 -11.43 48.80
CA ILE A 596 -6.75 -10.67 49.65
C ILE A 596 -6.00 -10.12 50.86
N TYR A 597 -6.20 -8.84 51.14
CA TYR A 597 -5.50 -8.10 52.19
C TYR A 597 -6.48 -7.59 53.26
N ASP A 598 -6.01 -7.58 54.50
CA ASP A 598 -6.70 -6.92 55.62
C ASP A 598 -6.61 -5.38 55.53
N PRO A 599 -7.35 -4.63 56.36
CA PRO A 599 -7.30 -3.16 56.36
C PRO A 599 -5.93 -2.55 56.71
N LEU A 600 -5.00 -3.36 57.23
CA LEU A 600 -3.64 -2.96 57.57
C LEU A 600 -2.63 -3.38 56.48
N GLY A 601 -3.10 -3.94 55.36
CA GLY A 601 -2.29 -4.34 54.20
C GLY A 601 -1.59 -5.69 54.36
N ARG A 602 -1.99 -6.53 55.31
CA ARG A 602 -1.45 -7.88 55.51
C ARG A 602 -2.21 -8.89 54.65
N VAL A 603 -1.49 -9.83 54.03
CA VAL A 603 -2.09 -10.90 53.20
C VAL A 603 -2.86 -11.87 54.08
N LEU A 604 -4.13 -12.08 53.76
CA LEU A 604 -5.04 -13.04 54.43
C LEU A 604 -5.23 -14.32 53.63
N HIS A 605 -5.27 -14.21 52.31
CA HIS A 605 -5.46 -15.33 51.39
C HIS A 605 -4.72 -15.03 50.09
N GLU A 606 -4.09 -16.06 49.52
CA GLU A 606 -3.49 -16.00 48.19
C GLU A 606 -3.77 -17.32 47.48
N GLU A 607 -4.34 -17.23 46.29
CA GLU A 607 -4.66 -18.38 45.47
C GLU A 607 -4.25 -18.12 44.03
N THR A 608 -3.66 -19.13 43.39
CA THR A 608 -3.23 -19.05 42.00
C THR A 608 -3.86 -20.19 41.22
N GLY A 609 -4.44 -19.87 40.07
CA GLY A 609 -5.07 -20.85 39.20
C GLY A 609 -5.06 -20.40 37.74
N ALA A 610 -5.51 -21.28 36.86
CA ALA A 610 -5.59 -21.02 35.43
C ALA A 610 -6.99 -20.53 35.04
N THR A 611 -7.07 -19.56 34.11
CA THR A 611 -8.36 -19.11 33.57
C THR A 611 -9.06 -20.22 32.79
N SER A 612 -10.39 -20.24 32.87
CA SER A 612 -11.23 -21.16 32.10
C SER A 612 -11.41 -20.68 30.65
N ALA A 613 -12.15 -21.45 29.84
CA ALA A 613 -12.29 -21.21 28.41
C ALA A 613 -12.92 -19.84 28.04
N ASP A 614 -13.67 -19.22 28.95
CA ASP A 614 -14.27 -17.90 28.79
C ASP A 614 -13.40 -16.76 29.38
N GLY A 615 -12.16 -17.07 29.76
CA GLY A 615 -11.20 -16.13 30.33
C GLY A 615 -11.43 -15.84 31.81
N SER A 616 -12.32 -16.56 32.50
CA SER A 616 -12.62 -16.33 33.92
C SER A 616 -11.87 -17.25 34.88
N TYR A 617 -11.55 -16.74 36.07
CA TYR A 617 -11.08 -17.52 37.22
C TYR A 617 -11.83 -17.07 38.48
N VAL A 618 -12.34 -18.00 39.28
CA VAL A 618 -13.17 -17.72 40.45
C VAL A 618 -12.49 -18.22 41.72
N VAL A 619 -12.40 -17.35 42.72
CA VAL A 619 -11.85 -17.65 44.05
C VAL A 619 -12.94 -17.44 45.09
N SER A 620 -13.15 -18.45 45.95
CA SER A 620 -14.08 -18.39 47.08
C SER A 620 -13.30 -18.21 48.37
N TYR A 621 -13.47 -17.06 49.02
CA TYR A 621 -12.78 -16.73 50.27
C TYR A 621 -13.76 -16.67 51.45
N ALA A 622 -13.58 -17.54 52.43
CA ALA A 622 -14.37 -17.52 53.67
C ALA A 622 -13.82 -16.45 54.63
N VAL A 623 -14.61 -15.42 54.90
CA VAL A 623 -14.22 -14.35 55.82
C VAL A 623 -14.23 -14.90 57.26
N PRO A 624 -13.12 -14.83 58.02
CA PRO A 624 -13.08 -15.35 59.38
C PRO A 624 -14.14 -14.71 60.28
N GLU A 625 -14.75 -15.48 61.19
CA GLU A 625 -15.76 -14.97 62.14
C GLU A 625 -15.22 -13.85 63.04
N VAL A 626 -13.90 -13.84 63.27
CA VAL A 626 -13.19 -12.84 64.08
C VAL A 626 -12.64 -11.66 63.25
N ALA A 627 -12.97 -11.57 61.96
CA ALA A 627 -12.47 -10.52 61.08
C ALA A 627 -12.90 -9.13 61.60
N PRO A 628 -11.97 -8.16 61.73
CA PRO A 628 -12.30 -6.80 62.13
C PRO A 628 -13.18 -6.12 61.07
N GLU A 629 -14.08 -5.25 61.51
CA GLU A 629 -14.82 -4.39 60.57
C GLU A 629 -13.86 -3.43 59.87
N GLY A 630 -14.07 -3.20 58.58
CA GLY A 630 -13.20 -2.32 57.80
C GLY A 630 -13.21 -2.63 56.32
N SER A 631 -12.38 -1.88 55.59
CA SER A 631 -12.19 -2.06 54.15
C SER A 631 -11.04 -3.02 53.88
N TYR A 632 -11.34 -4.06 53.11
CA TYR A 632 -10.40 -5.08 52.67
C TYR A 632 -10.14 -4.89 51.18
N THR A 633 -8.96 -5.33 50.73
CA THR A 633 -8.53 -5.15 49.34
C THR A 633 -8.31 -6.51 48.70
N VAL A 634 -8.82 -6.68 47.48
CA VAL A 634 -8.56 -7.83 46.62
C VAL A 634 -7.68 -7.34 45.48
N LYS A 635 -6.54 -7.99 45.26
CA LYS A 635 -5.70 -7.75 44.08
C LYS A 635 -5.67 -8.99 43.20
N ALA A 636 -5.83 -8.80 41.91
CA ALA A 636 -5.58 -9.83 40.91
C ALA A 636 -4.40 -9.43 40.05
N LYS A 637 -3.53 -10.39 39.71
CA LYS A 637 -2.36 -10.20 38.87
C LYS A 637 -2.26 -11.30 37.82
N ALA A 638 -2.06 -10.91 36.57
CA ALA A 638 -1.88 -11.82 35.43
C ALA A 638 -1.17 -11.12 34.27
N LEU A 639 -0.27 -11.82 33.58
CA LEU A 639 0.43 -11.34 32.37
C LEU A 639 1.02 -9.90 32.47
N GLY A 640 1.53 -9.53 33.66
CA GLY A 640 2.13 -8.22 33.90
C GLY A 640 1.16 -7.10 34.30
N GLU A 641 -0.15 -7.35 34.24
CA GLU A 641 -1.20 -6.42 34.69
C GLU A 641 -1.62 -6.73 36.14
N GLU A 642 -1.98 -5.68 36.90
CA GLU A 642 -2.49 -5.79 38.27
C GLU A 642 -3.70 -4.88 38.45
N VAL A 643 -4.79 -5.42 38.98
CA VAL A 643 -6.02 -4.67 39.28
C VAL A 643 -6.43 -4.93 40.73
N ALA A 644 -6.90 -3.88 41.39
CA ALA A 644 -7.34 -3.93 42.77
C ALA A 644 -8.80 -3.50 42.92
N GLU A 645 -9.54 -4.21 43.75
CA GLU A 645 -10.90 -3.88 44.16
C GLU A 645 -11.04 -3.95 45.68
N THR A 646 -12.08 -3.33 46.23
CA THR A 646 -12.28 -3.29 47.69
C THR A 646 -13.67 -3.75 48.11
N PHE A 647 -13.75 -4.43 49.26
CA PHE A 647 -15.00 -4.79 49.93
C PHE A 647 -14.95 -4.43 51.41
N ARG A 648 -16.11 -4.30 52.04
CA ARG A 648 -16.22 -4.00 53.47
C ARG A 648 -16.72 -5.21 54.25
N VAL A 649 -16.09 -5.45 55.39
CA VAL A 649 -16.62 -6.36 56.40
C VAL A 649 -17.37 -5.55 57.46
N GLU A 650 -18.65 -5.85 57.65
CA GLU A 650 -19.52 -5.17 58.63
C GLU A 650 -20.30 -6.22 59.43
N LYS A 651 -20.34 -6.11 60.76
CA LYS A 651 -21.11 -7.03 61.60
C LYS A 651 -22.60 -6.70 61.49
N PRO A 652 -23.47 -7.73 61.44
CA PRO A 652 -24.91 -7.52 61.41
C PRO A 652 -25.33 -6.81 62.71
N ARG A 653 -25.93 -5.63 62.57
CA ARG A 653 -26.50 -4.93 63.73
C ARG A 653 -27.75 -5.67 64.20
N PRO A 654 -27.95 -5.85 65.52
CA PRO A 654 -29.10 -6.56 66.03
C PRO A 654 -30.42 -5.90 65.59
N PHE A 655 -31.41 -6.71 65.22
CA PHE A 655 -32.74 -6.27 64.79
C PHE A 655 -33.41 -5.25 65.74
N TRP A 656 -33.10 -5.31 67.05
CA TRP A 656 -33.65 -4.43 68.07
C TRP A 656 -33.05 -3.00 68.04
N GLU A 657 -31.83 -2.82 67.55
CA GLU A 657 -31.25 -1.48 67.34
C GLU A 657 -31.87 -0.75 66.13
N VAL A 658 -32.40 -1.51 65.16
CA VAL A 658 -32.99 -0.94 63.92
C VAL A 658 -34.53 -0.85 64.01
N TYR A 659 -35.19 -1.78 64.70
CA TYR A 659 -36.67 -1.89 64.72
C TYR A 659 -37.29 -1.98 66.13
N GLY A 660 -36.52 -1.83 67.22
CA GLY A 660 -37.02 -1.98 68.59
C GLY A 660 -38.23 -1.09 68.92
N GLY A 661 -38.33 0.10 68.31
CA GLY A 661 -39.49 0.98 68.45
C GLY A 661 -40.79 0.43 67.83
N TYR A 662 -40.70 -0.36 66.75
CA TYR A 662 -41.86 -0.90 66.04
C TYR A 662 -42.48 -2.11 66.76
N VAL A 663 -41.67 -2.93 67.42
CA VAL A 663 -42.14 -4.17 68.09
C VAL A 663 -42.94 -3.86 69.35
N ILE A 664 -42.55 -2.84 70.12
CA ILE A 664 -43.28 -2.40 71.32
C ILE A 664 -44.70 -1.91 70.95
N GLY A 665 -44.84 -1.20 69.82
CA GLY A 665 -46.13 -0.73 69.32
C GLY A 665 -47.10 -1.87 68.98
N ILE A 666 -46.60 -2.94 68.36
CA ILE A 666 -47.43 -4.09 67.94
C ILE A 666 -47.89 -4.92 69.15
N ILE A 667 -47.04 -5.12 70.15
CA ILE A 667 -47.41 -5.86 71.37
C ILE A 667 -48.54 -5.14 72.14
N GLY A 668 -48.50 -3.81 72.20
CA GLY A 668 -49.57 -3.02 72.82
C GLY A 668 -50.94 -3.22 72.15
N ILE A 669 -50.97 -3.30 70.82
CA ILE A 669 -52.21 -3.52 70.04
C ILE A 669 -52.74 -4.95 70.25
N ILE A 670 -51.85 -5.96 70.29
CA ILE A 670 -52.25 -7.36 70.48
C ILE A 670 -52.84 -7.58 71.88
N ILE A 671 -52.27 -6.96 72.92
CA ILE A 671 -52.82 -7.05 74.29
C ILE A 671 -54.23 -6.43 74.35
N ALA A 672 -54.46 -5.30 73.68
CA ALA A 672 -55.78 -4.68 73.60
C ALA A 672 -56.80 -5.59 72.89
N ILE A 673 -56.40 -6.24 71.79
CA ILE A 673 -57.27 -7.16 71.03
C ILE A 673 -57.59 -8.41 71.85
N VAL A 674 -56.61 -8.98 72.56
CA VAL A 674 -56.80 -10.16 73.42
C VAL A 674 -57.68 -9.82 74.63
N ALA A 675 -57.54 -8.64 75.22
CA ALA A 675 -58.42 -8.18 76.30
C ALA A 675 -59.88 -8.02 75.83
N ILE A 676 -60.09 -7.49 74.61
CA ILE A 676 -61.42 -7.37 73.99
C ILE A 676 -62.00 -8.75 73.65
N ALA A 677 -61.18 -9.69 73.17
CA ALA A 677 -61.59 -11.06 72.85
C ALA A 677 -61.96 -11.85 74.12
N PHE A 678 -61.22 -11.70 75.21
CA PHE A 678 -61.55 -12.30 76.51
C PHE A 678 -62.84 -11.72 77.11
N ALA A 679 -63.08 -10.41 76.96
CA ALA A 679 -64.31 -9.77 77.40
C ALA A 679 -65.55 -10.22 76.59
N ARG A 680 -65.37 -10.55 75.30
CA ARG A 680 -66.43 -11.07 74.42
C ARG A 680 -66.71 -12.57 74.59
N MET A 681 -65.77 -13.37 75.08
CA MET A 681 -66.02 -14.78 75.41
C MET A 681 -66.64 -14.98 76.81
N ARG A 682 -66.67 -13.93 77.65
CA ARG A 682 -67.34 -13.91 78.97
C ARG A 682 -68.83 -13.48 78.90
N ARG A 683 -69.32 -13.09 77.73
CA ARG A 683 -70.74 -12.86 77.38
C ARG A 683 -71.15 -13.89 76.35
#